data_AF-A0A248YUM4-F1
#
_entry.id   AF-A0A248YUM4-F1
#
_cell.length_a   1.000
_cell.length_b   1.000
_cell.length_c   1.000
_cell.angle_alpha   90.00
_cell.angle_beta   90.00
_cell.angle_gamma   90.00
#
_symmetry.space_group_name_H-M   'P 1'
#
loop_
_entity.id
_entity.type
_entity.pdbx_description
1 polymer ?
#
loop_
_entity_poly.entity_id
_entity_poly.type
_entity_poly.pdbx_seq_one_letter_code
_entity_poly.pdbx_strand_id
1 'polypeptide(L)'
;MSLTDDSRADGRPPGPPPGPPAQRDGGQFDRTPPQDIAAEQCVLGGMLLSKDAVADVVEMLKSTDFYRPVHATIFDKVLDLYGRGEPADAITVAAALADSGDLARIGGAPYLHTCMAAVPTAANAAYYARIVSERAVLRRLVEAGTRIVQLGYGSGTGGGRDVDDVVDLAQQAVYEVTERRVSEDFAVLADMLQPTLDEIEAVGAQSGVMTGVPTGFTDLDRLLNGLHPGQLIIVAGRPGLGKALALDTPLATPEGWTTMADVRVGDRLLGADGRPTTVLAAFEVLHDRPCYEVEFSDGSVVVADAEHLWLASAAADDGSPAGTGSPVPGVRPAPRGEVQTTEQIRDSMYAAAAGRRHSVHNSRPLDLPERDLPVPPYELGTRIGAGRDGAGDRLPPPYLRASEPQRRALLAGLLDAAGHVDADGDIRYAAGSARLAEDVSELVVGLGYGCSRPHRSGGGPARPTDHQLTFRASEDVFRRSPCLAVHRARRGTATGAGSRDIVGIRPVASVPVRCVTVDNGDHLYLAGRAMIPTHNSTASMDFARNAAIRANHAAAIFSLEMSKVEIVMRLLSAEARVPLHVLRSGQLSDDDWTKLARCMGEISEAPLFVDDTPNMNLMEIRAKARRLKQRHDLKMIVVDYLQLMSSPKRVESRQQEVAELSRGLKLLAKEVECPVIAVSQLNRGPEQRTDKRPQLSDLRESGCLTADTRVIRADTNAEITLGELLAGGLRDVPVWALDDRLRYTPRTMTHAFPSGIRRVYRLTLGSGRTIEATGNHPFLTFEGWRSLAELPIGARIATPRHVPAPLRVQPWPEEEVTLLAHLLGSGFGDGAGSVAGPDRIGYASRDEENLEAVAIAAKHFGVAAVRDERPSAYGSVLRFPAPPGTGRDGRHPIVEWLEGLGLLGRRPSGASVPASVFALPKEQVTHFLRHLWGAAGRVEVGESGRPGRISYPTPSRRLAEDVSRLLLRYGITGRLLERRSAGPGQRYVLDIPDRDDQVRFLREIGVHGERSGRCARLLATLERPPGGAPVDAVPARVWSTVRAVLADPGDGAGPESKSLARIAAVFDDADLDLHATNDVYWDEVVSVESLGERAVFDATVLGVHNFIANGIAVHNSIEQDADVVILLHRDDYYDKESPRAGEADFIVAKHRNGPTDTVTVAAQLHLSRFVDMAIV
;
A
#
# COMPACT_ATOMS: atom_id res chain seq x y z
N MET A 1 -5.44 -64.91 49.84
CA MET A 1 -4.19 -65.70 49.96
C MET A 1 -4.58 -67.13 49.64
N SER A 2 -4.47 -67.51 48.38
CA SER A 2 -5.54 -68.32 47.77
C SER A 2 -5.12 -68.97 46.45
N LEU A 3 -5.46 -70.26 46.33
CA LEU A 3 -6.04 -70.94 45.17
C LEU A 3 -5.23 -70.86 43.84
N THR A 4 -4.62 -71.94 43.35
CA THR A 4 -5.25 -73.10 42.62
C THR A 4 -6.06 -72.70 41.38
N ASP A 5 -6.10 -73.45 40.28
CA ASP A 5 -5.23 -74.51 39.70
C ASP A 5 -5.80 -74.83 38.28
N ASP A 6 -4.97 -75.42 37.42
CA ASP A 6 -5.20 -76.17 36.17
C ASP A 6 -6.36 -75.89 35.15
N SER A 7 -5.99 -76.01 33.85
CA SER A 7 -6.81 -76.46 32.71
C SER A 7 -7.84 -75.48 32.06
N ARG A 8 -8.18 -75.54 30.74
CA ARG A 8 -7.79 -76.45 29.64
C ARG A 8 -8.12 -75.89 28.23
N ALA A 9 -7.22 -76.08 27.24
CA ALA A 9 -7.44 -76.13 25.76
C ALA A 9 -8.06 -74.89 25.03
N ASP A 10 -7.95 -74.69 23.71
CA ASP A 10 -7.43 -75.54 22.62
C ASP A 10 -6.89 -74.76 21.37
N GLY A 11 -6.04 -75.42 20.56
CA GLY A 11 -6.00 -75.31 19.09
C GLY A 11 -5.38 -74.11 18.32
N ARG A 12 -4.07 -74.19 17.98
CA ARG A 12 -3.52 -73.98 16.59
C ARG A 12 -2.00 -74.31 16.49
N PRO A 13 -1.44 -74.60 15.29
CA PRO A 13 -0.08 -75.13 15.11
C PRO A 13 1.02 -74.05 15.12
N PRO A 14 2.30 -74.42 15.33
CA PRO A 14 3.41 -73.48 15.47
C PRO A 14 3.88 -72.86 14.13
N GLY A 15 4.31 -71.60 14.19
CA GLY A 15 5.11 -70.97 13.13
C GLY A 15 6.58 -71.39 13.18
N PRO A 16 7.38 -71.08 12.14
CA PRO A 16 8.81 -71.39 12.12
C PRO A 16 9.58 -70.60 13.20
N PRO A 17 10.71 -71.13 13.70
CA PRO A 17 11.54 -70.43 14.68
C PRO A 17 12.13 -69.13 14.09
N PRO A 18 12.41 -68.11 14.93
CA PRO A 18 13.07 -66.90 14.47
C PRO A 18 14.47 -67.23 13.94
N GLY A 19 14.80 -66.69 12.76
CA GLY A 19 16.15 -66.75 12.23
C GLY A 19 17.16 -65.99 13.11
N PRO A 20 18.48 -66.17 12.86
CA PRO A 20 19.50 -65.40 13.56
C PRO A 20 19.27 -63.89 13.37
N PRO A 21 19.68 -63.04 14.33
CA PRO A 21 19.45 -61.60 14.25
C PRO A 21 20.09 -61.06 12.97
N ALA A 22 19.25 -60.50 12.07
CA ALA A 22 19.72 -59.88 10.85
C ALA A 22 20.76 -58.81 11.20
N GLN A 23 21.91 -58.86 10.53
CA GLN A 23 22.95 -57.86 10.70
C GLN A 23 22.34 -56.49 10.37
N ARG A 24 22.58 -55.51 11.24
CA ARG A 24 22.26 -54.12 10.93
C ARG A 24 23.26 -53.64 9.88
N ASP A 25 22.94 -53.85 8.61
CA ASP A 25 23.60 -53.17 7.52
C ASP A 25 23.39 -51.67 7.71
N GLY A 26 24.44 -51.01 8.23
CA GLY A 26 24.56 -49.56 8.30
C GLY A 26 24.81 -48.98 6.91
N GLY A 27 23.94 -49.31 5.96
CA GLY A 27 24.03 -48.88 4.57
C GLY A 27 23.94 -47.37 4.49
N GLN A 28 25.09 -46.72 4.31
CA GLN A 28 25.14 -45.36 3.78
C GLN A 28 24.29 -45.29 2.50
N PHE A 29 23.54 -44.20 2.34
CA PHE A 29 22.74 -43.95 1.14
C PHE A 29 23.64 -43.58 -0.04
N ASP A 30 24.45 -44.54 -0.52
CA ASP A 30 25.28 -44.39 -1.72
C ASP A 30 24.41 -44.55 -2.99
N ARG A 31 23.41 -43.67 -3.11
CA ARG A 31 22.59 -43.49 -4.30
C ARG A 31 23.21 -42.37 -5.12
N THR A 32 23.88 -42.74 -6.20
CA THR A 32 24.34 -41.77 -7.20
C THR A 32 23.14 -40.93 -7.71
N PRO A 33 23.28 -39.60 -7.86
CA PRO A 33 22.20 -38.77 -8.37
C PRO A 33 21.78 -39.18 -9.79
N PRO A 34 20.51 -38.93 -10.19
CA PRO A 34 20.05 -39.19 -11.54
C PRO A 34 20.94 -38.53 -12.61
N GLN A 35 21.50 -39.36 -13.48
CA GLN A 35 22.51 -39.02 -14.49
C GLN A 35 22.42 -39.98 -15.67
N ASP A 36 22.89 -39.57 -16.85
CA ASP A 36 23.15 -40.47 -17.98
C ASP A 36 24.36 -39.96 -18.77
N ILE A 37 25.54 -40.48 -18.42
CA ILE A 37 26.82 -40.02 -18.97
C ILE A 37 26.96 -40.35 -20.46
N ALA A 38 26.32 -41.43 -20.92
CA ALA A 38 26.32 -41.81 -22.33
C ALA A 38 25.44 -40.85 -23.13
N ALA A 39 24.24 -40.52 -22.62
CA ALA A 39 23.40 -39.49 -23.24
C ALA A 39 24.09 -38.12 -23.29
N GLU A 40 24.78 -37.70 -22.22
CA GLU A 40 25.55 -36.44 -22.21
C GLU A 40 26.68 -36.43 -23.26
N GLN A 41 27.43 -37.54 -23.40
CA GLN A 41 28.45 -37.68 -24.45
C GLN A 41 27.82 -37.65 -25.85
N CYS A 42 26.66 -38.28 -26.03
CA CYS A 42 25.94 -38.28 -27.30
C CYS A 42 25.38 -36.89 -27.68
N VAL A 43 24.94 -36.09 -26.71
CA VAL A 43 24.55 -34.70 -26.95
C VAL A 43 25.73 -33.89 -27.47
N LEU A 44 26.85 -33.89 -26.74
CA LEU A 44 28.04 -33.11 -27.12
C LEU A 44 28.63 -33.58 -28.44
N GLY A 45 28.70 -34.89 -28.67
CA GLY A 45 29.14 -35.44 -29.95
C GLY A 45 28.24 -35.02 -31.12
N GLY A 46 26.92 -34.92 -30.91
CA GLY A 46 25.97 -34.54 -31.95
C GLY A 46 26.16 -33.08 -32.35
N MET A 47 26.31 -32.20 -31.36
CA MET A 47 26.63 -30.77 -31.54
C MET A 47 27.98 -30.56 -32.26
N LEU A 48 29.01 -31.36 -31.91
CA LEU A 48 30.33 -31.34 -32.57
C LEU A 48 30.33 -31.94 -33.98
N LEU A 49 29.25 -32.62 -34.40
CA LEU A 49 29.09 -33.25 -35.71
C LEU A 49 28.15 -32.49 -36.66
N SER A 50 27.19 -31.72 -36.14
CA SER A 50 26.28 -30.90 -36.94
C SER A 50 25.89 -29.60 -36.24
N LYS A 51 25.90 -28.50 -37.00
CA LYS A 51 25.39 -27.20 -36.55
C LYS A 51 23.90 -27.25 -36.21
N ASP A 52 23.11 -28.03 -36.95
CA ASP A 52 21.66 -28.11 -36.73
C ASP A 52 21.34 -28.76 -35.38
N ALA A 53 22.14 -29.76 -34.99
CA ALA A 53 22.08 -30.38 -33.68
C ALA A 53 22.49 -29.46 -32.52
N VAL A 54 23.15 -28.32 -32.78
CA VAL A 54 23.37 -27.27 -31.77
C VAL A 54 22.05 -26.55 -31.48
N ALA A 55 21.30 -26.17 -32.53
CA ALA A 55 20.02 -25.47 -32.39
C ALA A 55 19.00 -26.30 -31.60
N ASP A 56 18.76 -27.55 -32.03
CA ASP A 56 17.85 -28.49 -31.35
C ASP A 56 18.16 -28.61 -29.84
N VAL A 57 19.45 -28.68 -29.48
CA VAL A 57 19.86 -28.93 -28.10
C VAL A 57 19.77 -27.67 -27.23
N VAL A 58 19.99 -26.47 -27.79
CA VAL A 58 19.82 -25.18 -27.07
C VAL A 58 18.36 -24.99 -26.60
N GLU A 59 17.40 -25.42 -27.41
CA GLU A 59 15.97 -25.41 -27.04
C GLU A 59 15.63 -26.43 -25.92
N MET A 60 16.51 -27.40 -25.63
CA MET A 60 16.26 -28.48 -24.68
C MET A 60 17.10 -28.44 -23.40
N LEU A 61 18.36 -28.00 -23.42
CA LEU A 61 19.27 -28.03 -22.26
C LEU A 61 19.84 -26.67 -21.86
N LYS A 62 20.19 -26.54 -20.58
CA LYS A 62 21.08 -25.52 -20.01
C LYS A 62 22.39 -26.21 -19.55
N SER A 63 23.48 -25.46 -19.40
CA SER A 63 24.79 -25.98 -18.96
C SER A 63 24.73 -26.69 -17.59
N THR A 64 23.79 -26.28 -16.72
CA THR A 64 23.52 -26.88 -15.41
C THR A 64 22.75 -28.21 -15.44
N ASP A 65 22.20 -28.63 -16.59
CA ASP A 65 21.51 -29.91 -16.72
C ASP A 65 22.50 -31.10 -16.82
N PHE A 66 23.72 -30.87 -17.31
CA PHE A 66 24.78 -31.88 -17.35
C PHE A 66 25.24 -32.27 -15.93
N TYR A 67 25.35 -33.57 -15.65
CA TYR A 67 25.90 -34.05 -14.37
C TYR A 67 27.41 -33.80 -14.26
N ARG A 68 28.15 -33.94 -15.36
CA ARG A 68 29.61 -33.72 -15.37
C ARG A 68 29.96 -32.24 -15.63
N PRO A 69 30.70 -31.56 -14.74
CA PRO A 69 31.16 -30.19 -14.98
C PRO A 69 32.03 -30.05 -16.24
N VAL A 70 32.76 -31.10 -16.62
CA VAL A 70 33.52 -31.13 -17.90
C VAL A 70 32.61 -31.15 -19.12
N HIS A 71 31.41 -31.73 -19.04
CA HIS A 71 30.44 -31.69 -20.12
C HIS A 71 29.76 -30.33 -20.23
N ALA A 72 29.41 -29.71 -19.09
CA ALA A 72 28.95 -28.32 -19.04
C ALA A 72 30.00 -27.36 -19.66
N THR A 73 31.28 -27.53 -19.32
CA THR A 73 32.37 -26.69 -19.86
C THR A 73 32.53 -26.84 -21.39
N ILE A 74 32.32 -28.04 -21.94
CA ILE A 74 32.32 -28.26 -23.40
C ILE A 74 31.08 -27.62 -24.03
N PHE A 75 29.91 -27.79 -23.42
CA PHE A 75 28.64 -27.21 -23.87
C PHE A 75 28.74 -25.67 -23.95
N ASP A 76 29.19 -25.01 -22.89
CA ASP A 76 29.38 -23.55 -22.85
C ASP A 76 30.28 -23.05 -23.99
N LYS A 77 31.35 -23.80 -24.32
CA LYS A 77 32.28 -23.44 -25.41
C LYS A 77 31.72 -23.70 -26.80
N VAL A 78 30.89 -24.72 -26.97
CA VAL A 78 30.11 -24.92 -28.20
C VAL A 78 29.11 -23.78 -28.40
N LEU A 79 28.45 -23.32 -27.32
CA LEU A 79 27.52 -22.17 -27.39
C LEU A 79 28.23 -20.84 -27.67
N ASP A 80 29.39 -20.58 -27.04
CA ASP A 80 30.20 -19.38 -27.25
C ASP A 80 30.64 -19.23 -28.72
N LEU A 81 31.12 -20.32 -29.34
CA LEU A 81 31.46 -20.34 -30.77
C LEU A 81 30.21 -20.20 -31.67
N TYR A 82 29.14 -20.94 -31.38
CA TYR A 82 27.90 -20.88 -32.15
C TYR A 82 27.27 -19.48 -32.12
N GLY A 83 27.27 -18.80 -30.97
CA GLY A 83 26.77 -17.44 -30.79
C GLY A 83 27.60 -16.37 -31.52
N ARG A 84 28.89 -16.63 -31.78
CA ARG A 84 29.75 -15.81 -32.65
C ARG A 84 29.55 -16.11 -34.15
N GLY A 85 28.78 -17.14 -34.47
CA GLY A 85 28.59 -17.65 -35.84
C GLY A 85 29.74 -18.55 -36.34
N GLU A 86 30.69 -18.90 -35.47
CA GLU A 86 31.81 -19.78 -35.79
C GLU A 86 31.38 -21.26 -35.81
N PRO A 87 32.01 -22.13 -36.63
CA PRO A 87 31.73 -23.56 -36.60
C PRO A 87 32.24 -24.16 -35.29
N ALA A 88 31.37 -24.82 -34.52
CA ALA A 88 31.71 -25.46 -33.25
C ALA A 88 32.05 -26.95 -33.44
N ASP A 89 33.18 -27.23 -34.09
CA ASP A 89 33.71 -28.58 -34.29
C ASP A 89 34.78 -28.94 -33.24
N ALA A 90 35.27 -30.19 -33.24
CA ALA A 90 36.24 -30.64 -32.25
C ALA A 90 37.63 -29.98 -32.34
N ILE A 91 37.97 -29.29 -33.44
CA ILE A 91 39.22 -28.54 -33.59
C ILE A 91 39.02 -27.12 -33.04
N THR A 92 37.94 -26.42 -33.43
CA THR A 92 37.66 -25.06 -32.94
C THR A 92 37.32 -25.04 -31.45
N VAL A 93 36.54 -26.01 -30.97
CA VAL A 93 36.24 -26.18 -29.54
C VAL A 93 37.50 -26.55 -28.75
N ALA A 94 38.41 -27.37 -29.31
CA ALA A 94 39.70 -27.64 -28.67
C ALA A 94 40.58 -26.39 -28.54
N ALA A 95 40.60 -25.52 -29.56
CA ALA A 95 41.32 -24.25 -29.51
C ALA A 95 40.69 -23.29 -28.49
N ALA A 96 39.38 -23.10 -28.52
CA ALA A 96 38.65 -22.22 -27.58
C ALA A 96 38.72 -22.69 -26.11
N LEU A 97 38.95 -23.99 -25.87
CA LEU A 97 39.27 -24.58 -24.57
C LEU A 97 40.76 -24.46 -24.20
N ALA A 98 41.68 -24.45 -25.17
CA ALA A 98 43.10 -24.23 -24.91
C ALA A 98 43.35 -22.78 -24.46
N ASP A 99 42.72 -21.81 -25.15
CA ASP A 99 42.86 -20.38 -24.87
C ASP A 99 42.27 -19.97 -23.50
N SER A 100 41.27 -20.69 -22.97
CA SER A 100 40.80 -20.51 -21.59
C SER A 100 41.50 -21.40 -20.55
N GLY A 101 42.47 -22.23 -20.96
CA GLY A 101 43.19 -23.17 -20.08
C GLY A 101 42.39 -24.42 -19.66
N ASP A 102 41.17 -24.59 -20.17
CA ASP A 102 40.24 -25.67 -19.82
C ASP A 102 40.53 -26.99 -20.53
N LEU A 103 41.28 -26.99 -21.63
CA LEU A 103 41.50 -28.19 -22.45
C LEU A 103 42.10 -29.35 -21.63
N ALA A 104 43.00 -29.06 -20.68
CA ALA A 104 43.53 -30.08 -19.77
C ALA A 104 42.48 -30.59 -18.78
N ARG A 105 41.59 -29.71 -18.31
CA ARG A 105 40.53 -29.99 -17.33
C ARG A 105 39.44 -30.93 -17.88
N ILE A 106 39.19 -30.90 -19.19
CA ILE A 106 38.23 -31.80 -19.85
C ILE A 106 38.82 -33.16 -20.30
N GLY A 107 40.11 -33.42 -20.08
CA GLY A 107 40.80 -34.63 -20.56
C GLY A 107 41.49 -34.50 -21.92
N GLY A 108 41.66 -33.28 -22.43
CA GLY A 108 42.34 -33.01 -23.70
C GLY A 108 41.47 -33.18 -24.94
N ALA A 109 42.00 -32.75 -26.10
CA ALA A 109 41.34 -32.87 -27.40
C ALA A 109 40.85 -34.30 -27.76
N PRO A 110 41.54 -35.40 -27.38
CA PRO A 110 41.03 -36.76 -27.60
C PRO A 110 39.66 -37.04 -26.93
N TYR A 111 39.29 -36.31 -25.88
CA TYR A 111 37.98 -36.47 -25.24
C TYR A 111 36.84 -35.95 -26.13
N LEU A 112 37.05 -34.87 -26.89
CA LEU A 112 36.06 -34.35 -27.84
C LEU A 112 35.77 -35.37 -28.95
N HIS A 113 36.81 -35.98 -29.52
CA HIS A 113 36.66 -37.08 -30.48
C HIS A 113 36.01 -38.33 -29.85
N THR A 114 36.19 -38.56 -28.55
CA THR A 114 35.48 -39.63 -27.82
C THR A 114 33.98 -39.35 -27.74
N CYS A 115 33.56 -38.10 -27.49
CA CYS A 115 32.15 -37.70 -27.55
C CYS A 115 31.57 -37.85 -28.97
N MET A 116 32.29 -37.41 -30.01
CA MET A 116 31.86 -37.62 -31.41
C MET A 116 31.67 -39.10 -31.74
N ALA A 117 32.59 -39.96 -31.31
CA ALA A 117 32.53 -41.41 -31.56
C ALA A 117 31.45 -42.16 -30.75
N ALA A 118 30.90 -41.55 -29.69
CA ALA A 118 29.79 -42.11 -28.93
C ALA A 118 28.44 -42.00 -29.67
N VAL A 119 28.34 -41.10 -30.66
CA VAL A 119 27.09 -40.77 -31.36
C VAL A 119 26.81 -41.72 -32.53
N PRO A 120 25.68 -42.45 -32.54
CA PRO A 120 25.27 -43.24 -33.69
C PRO A 120 24.84 -42.38 -34.89
N THR A 121 24.19 -41.24 -34.64
CA THR A 121 23.74 -40.29 -35.67
C THR A 121 23.49 -38.92 -35.05
N ALA A 122 24.03 -37.84 -35.64
CA ALA A 122 23.88 -36.47 -35.10
C ALA A 122 22.41 -36.01 -35.02
N ALA A 123 21.56 -36.46 -35.95
CA ALA A 123 20.11 -36.19 -35.96
C ALA A 123 19.36 -36.71 -34.70
N ASN A 124 19.97 -37.57 -33.89
CA ASN A 124 19.38 -38.05 -32.64
C ASN A 124 19.77 -37.19 -31.42
N ALA A 125 20.53 -36.10 -31.58
CA ALA A 125 20.98 -35.23 -30.48
C ALA A 125 19.79 -34.73 -29.61
N ALA A 126 18.69 -34.30 -30.25
CA ALA A 126 17.43 -33.95 -29.59
C ALA A 126 16.87 -35.05 -28.66
N TYR A 127 16.98 -36.32 -29.05
CA TYR A 127 16.51 -37.45 -28.26
C TYR A 127 17.39 -37.68 -27.02
N TYR A 128 18.72 -37.62 -27.19
CA TYR A 128 19.65 -37.72 -26.07
C TYR A 128 19.55 -36.51 -25.12
N ALA A 129 19.31 -35.31 -25.66
CA ALA A 129 19.10 -34.09 -24.87
C ALA A 129 17.86 -34.19 -23.97
N ARG A 130 16.78 -34.82 -24.46
CA ARG A 130 15.61 -35.14 -23.64
C ARG A 130 15.96 -36.04 -22.46
N ILE A 131 16.76 -37.08 -22.67
CA ILE A 131 17.21 -37.99 -21.60
C ILE A 131 18.03 -37.21 -20.56
N VAL A 132 18.97 -36.37 -20.98
CA VAL A 132 19.76 -35.52 -20.05
C VAL A 132 18.85 -34.58 -19.26
N SER A 133 17.87 -33.94 -19.92
CA SER A 133 16.89 -33.05 -19.29
C SER A 133 16.03 -33.77 -18.24
N GLU A 134 15.53 -34.98 -18.56
CA GLU A 134 14.78 -35.81 -17.61
C GLU A 134 15.62 -36.20 -16.38
N ARG A 135 16.91 -36.55 -16.58
CA ARG A 135 17.84 -36.81 -15.47
C ARG A 135 18.12 -35.55 -14.65
N ALA A 136 18.26 -34.39 -15.28
CA ALA A 136 18.47 -33.11 -14.59
C ALA A 136 17.26 -32.70 -13.74
N VAL A 137 16.04 -32.87 -14.23
CA VAL A 137 14.80 -32.63 -13.45
C VAL A 137 14.72 -33.59 -12.26
N LEU A 138 15.01 -34.88 -12.46
CA LEU A 138 15.05 -35.86 -11.37
C LEU A 138 16.15 -35.55 -10.34
N ARG A 139 17.29 -34.99 -10.78
CA ARG A 139 18.37 -34.54 -9.88
C ARG A 139 17.96 -33.31 -9.07
N ARG A 140 17.38 -32.28 -9.71
CA ARG A 140 16.78 -31.12 -9.01
C ARG A 140 15.72 -31.53 -7.99
N LEU A 141 14.92 -32.56 -8.28
CA LEU A 141 13.93 -33.09 -7.33
C LEU A 141 14.58 -33.71 -6.09
N VAL A 142 15.71 -34.42 -6.23
CA VAL A 142 16.48 -34.96 -5.10
C VAL A 142 17.09 -33.82 -4.28
N GLU A 143 17.68 -32.81 -4.93
CA GLU A 143 18.24 -31.62 -4.26
C GLU A 143 17.17 -30.84 -3.48
N ALA A 144 16.00 -30.59 -4.08
CA ALA A 144 14.86 -29.96 -3.43
C ALA A 144 14.37 -30.78 -2.22
N GLY A 145 14.21 -32.10 -2.38
CA GLY A 145 13.87 -33.00 -1.28
C GLY A 145 14.89 -32.94 -0.13
N THR A 146 16.18 -32.87 -0.44
CA THR A 146 17.24 -32.70 0.56
C THR A 146 17.17 -31.34 1.26
N ARG A 147 16.92 -30.24 0.53
CA ARG A 147 16.70 -28.90 1.12
C ARG A 147 15.49 -28.89 2.06
N ILE A 148 14.38 -29.51 1.68
CA ILE A 148 13.16 -29.62 2.51
C ILE A 148 13.41 -30.42 3.80
N VAL A 149 14.17 -31.51 3.71
CA VAL A 149 14.58 -32.29 4.90
C VAL A 149 15.50 -31.46 5.81
N GLN A 150 16.44 -30.69 5.25
CA GLN A 150 17.30 -29.79 6.04
C GLN A 150 16.50 -28.68 6.73
N LEU A 151 15.54 -28.06 6.04
CA LEU A 151 14.63 -27.06 6.61
C LEU A 151 13.86 -27.64 7.80
N GLY A 152 13.32 -28.85 7.68
CA GLY A 152 12.59 -29.54 8.75
C GLY A 152 13.42 -29.91 10.00
N TYR A 153 14.74 -30.02 9.87
CA TYR A 153 15.65 -30.20 11.02
C TYR A 153 16.22 -28.87 11.57
N GLY A 154 16.27 -27.81 10.76
CA GLY A 154 16.86 -26.51 11.12
C GLY A 154 16.14 -25.80 12.28
N SER A 155 14.84 -26.03 12.45
CA SER A 155 14.01 -25.44 13.51
C SER A 155 14.42 -25.82 14.94
N GLY A 156 15.34 -26.78 15.12
CA GLY A 156 15.77 -27.27 16.43
C GLY A 156 16.83 -26.41 17.14
N THR A 157 17.47 -25.45 16.48
CA THR A 157 18.66 -24.75 17.04
C THR A 157 18.60 -23.22 16.94
N GLY A 158 18.12 -22.57 18.00
CA GLY A 158 18.52 -21.21 18.40
C GLY A 158 17.92 -20.02 17.64
N GLY A 159 17.45 -20.20 16.41
CA GLY A 159 16.80 -19.15 15.61
C GLY A 159 15.38 -19.55 15.20
N GLY A 160 14.37 -19.00 15.87
CA GLY A 160 12.96 -19.25 15.54
C GLY A 160 12.53 -18.52 14.26
N ARG A 161 12.61 -19.22 13.13
CA ARG A 161 11.74 -18.96 11.97
C ARG A 161 10.36 -19.52 12.25
N ASP A 162 9.32 -18.97 11.64
CA ASP A 162 7.98 -19.52 11.80
C ASP A 162 7.85 -20.87 11.07
N VAL A 163 6.86 -21.68 11.44
CA VAL A 163 6.54 -22.91 10.73
C VAL A 163 6.07 -22.58 9.31
N ASP A 164 5.38 -21.46 9.14
CA ASP A 164 4.89 -20.99 7.84
C ASP A 164 6.06 -20.55 6.93
N ASP A 165 7.09 -19.86 7.45
CA ASP A 165 8.34 -19.56 6.71
C ASP A 165 8.99 -20.85 6.16
N VAL A 166 9.01 -21.90 6.99
CA VAL A 166 9.61 -23.21 6.67
C VAL A 166 8.78 -23.94 5.61
N VAL A 167 7.45 -23.82 5.66
CA VAL A 167 6.54 -24.37 4.65
C VAL A 167 6.68 -23.63 3.32
N ASP A 168 6.77 -22.30 3.31
CA ASP A 168 6.91 -21.52 2.09
C ASP A 168 8.28 -21.72 1.42
N LEU A 169 9.36 -21.79 2.18
CA LEU A 169 10.68 -22.18 1.66
C LEU A 169 10.67 -23.61 1.07
N ALA A 170 9.89 -24.52 1.66
CA ALA A 170 9.70 -25.86 1.12
C ALA A 170 8.85 -25.85 -0.18
N GLN A 171 7.80 -25.04 -0.25
CA GLN A 171 7.00 -24.84 -1.47
C GLN A 171 7.84 -24.26 -2.61
N GLN A 172 8.67 -23.23 -2.33
CA GLN A 172 9.59 -22.66 -3.30
C GLN A 172 10.59 -23.70 -3.82
N ALA A 173 11.19 -24.49 -2.91
CA ALA A 173 12.14 -25.54 -3.30
C ALA A 173 11.51 -26.60 -4.23
N VAL A 174 10.22 -26.94 -4.06
CA VAL A 174 9.49 -27.80 -5.00
C VAL A 174 9.22 -27.06 -6.32
N TYR A 175 8.84 -25.78 -6.28
CA TYR A 175 8.51 -24.99 -7.45
C TYR A 175 9.70 -24.81 -8.41
N GLU A 176 10.92 -24.61 -7.88
CA GLU A 176 12.17 -24.54 -8.67
C GLU A 176 12.42 -25.80 -9.54
N VAL A 177 11.90 -26.97 -9.14
CA VAL A 177 11.99 -28.21 -9.94
C VAL A 177 11.04 -28.18 -11.15
N THR A 178 9.98 -27.36 -11.10
CA THR A 178 8.88 -27.35 -12.06
C THR A 178 9.01 -26.32 -13.19
N GLU A 179 10.13 -25.60 -13.29
CA GLU A 179 10.45 -24.79 -14.47
C GLU A 179 10.52 -25.65 -15.74
N ARG A 180 9.42 -25.70 -16.48
CA ARG A 180 9.45 -25.92 -17.94
C ARG A 180 9.55 -24.56 -18.63
N ARG A 181 10.27 -24.50 -19.75
CA ARG A 181 10.43 -23.28 -20.55
C ARG A 181 9.07 -22.66 -20.88
N VAL A 182 8.85 -21.45 -20.39
CA VAL A 182 8.26 -20.37 -21.19
C VAL A 182 9.44 -19.45 -21.48
N SER A 183 9.98 -19.50 -22.69
CA SER A 183 11.02 -18.57 -23.11
C SER A 183 10.39 -17.31 -23.68
N GLU A 184 10.93 -16.15 -23.29
CA GLU A 184 10.60 -14.86 -23.91
C GLU A 184 11.38 -14.71 -25.21
N ASP A 185 11.03 -15.51 -26.23
CA ASP A 185 11.64 -15.43 -27.55
C ASP A 185 10.95 -14.36 -28.43
N PHE A 186 11.74 -13.66 -29.24
CA PHE A 186 11.24 -12.64 -30.16
C PHE A 186 10.46 -13.29 -31.30
N ALA A 187 9.13 -13.19 -31.26
CA ALA A 187 8.27 -13.63 -32.36
C ALA A 187 8.59 -12.87 -33.65
N VAL A 188 8.71 -13.60 -34.77
CA VAL A 188 8.91 -13.00 -36.09
C VAL A 188 7.62 -12.31 -36.52
N LEU A 189 7.70 -11.04 -36.92
CA LEU A 189 6.52 -10.24 -37.26
C LEU A 189 5.65 -10.89 -38.35
N ALA A 190 6.24 -11.60 -39.31
CA ALA A 190 5.51 -12.35 -40.34
C ALA A 190 4.57 -13.42 -39.75
N ASP A 191 5.00 -14.10 -38.69
CA ASP A 191 4.26 -15.19 -38.04
C ASP A 191 3.16 -14.62 -37.11
N MET A 192 3.31 -13.38 -36.64
CA MET A 192 2.25 -12.64 -35.92
C MET A 192 1.24 -11.97 -36.85
N LEU A 193 1.65 -11.56 -38.06
CA LEU A 193 0.78 -10.85 -39.01
C LEU A 193 -0.43 -11.70 -39.42
N GLN A 194 -0.28 -13.00 -39.66
CA GLN A 194 -1.43 -13.82 -40.06
C GLN A 194 -2.46 -13.98 -38.92
N PRO A 195 -2.11 -14.39 -37.69
CA PRO A 195 -3.06 -14.37 -36.57
C PRO A 195 -3.69 -13.00 -36.29
N THR A 196 -2.93 -11.90 -36.42
CA THR A 196 -3.49 -10.54 -36.27
C THR A 196 -4.47 -10.19 -37.40
N LEU A 197 -4.22 -10.63 -38.63
CA LEU A 197 -5.17 -10.47 -39.74
C LEU A 197 -6.41 -11.36 -39.55
N ASP A 198 -6.23 -12.59 -39.08
CA ASP A 198 -7.33 -13.52 -38.77
C ASP A 198 -8.23 -12.96 -37.63
N GLU A 199 -7.65 -12.32 -36.61
CA GLU A 199 -8.39 -11.57 -35.57
C GLU A 199 -9.13 -10.35 -36.15
N ILE A 200 -8.49 -9.57 -37.02
CA ILE A 200 -9.12 -8.40 -37.68
C ILE A 200 -10.24 -8.84 -38.62
N GLU A 201 -10.09 -9.94 -39.35
CA GLU A 201 -11.14 -10.52 -40.18
C GLU A 201 -12.28 -11.11 -39.33
N ALA A 202 -12.00 -11.72 -38.17
CA ALA A 202 -13.03 -12.16 -37.23
C ALA A 202 -13.87 -10.98 -36.71
N VAL A 203 -13.23 -9.85 -36.38
CA VAL A 203 -13.90 -8.59 -35.99
C VAL A 203 -14.70 -7.99 -37.16
N GLY A 204 -14.18 -8.08 -38.39
CA GLY A 204 -14.83 -7.52 -39.59
C GLY A 204 -15.98 -8.36 -40.15
N ALA A 205 -15.93 -9.69 -40.01
CA ALA A 205 -16.86 -10.62 -40.64
C ALA A 205 -18.19 -10.82 -39.88
N GLN A 206 -18.25 -10.44 -38.60
CA GLN A 206 -19.44 -10.65 -37.76
C GLN A 206 -19.86 -9.37 -37.05
N SER A 207 -20.74 -8.60 -37.69
CA SER A 207 -21.33 -7.37 -37.16
C SER A 207 -22.24 -7.64 -35.95
N GLY A 208 -21.66 -7.79 -34.76
CA GLY A 208 -22.37 -7.95 -33.49
C GLY A 208 -21.75 -8.91 -32.46
N VAL A 209 -20.63 -9.58 -32.75
CA VAL A 209 -19.96 -10.45 -31.77
C VAL A 209 -18.83 -9.70 -31.05
N MET A 210 -18.90 -9.66 -29.72
CA MET A 210 -17.90 -9.01 -28.87
C MET A 210 -16.65 -9.89 -28.72
N THR A 211 -15.47 -9.26 -28.68
CA THR A 211 -14.19 -9.97 -28.53
C THR A 211 -13.76 -10.17 -27.07
N GLY A 212 -14.16 -9.28 -26.17
CA GLY A 212 -13.92 -9.40 -24.74
C GLY A 212 -15.05 -10.14 -24.01
N VAL A 213 -14.80 -10.55 -22.76
CA VAL A 213 -15.82 -11.14 -21.88
C VAL A 213 -16.88 -10.09 -21.57
N PRO A 214 -18.18 -10.33 -21.85
CA PRO A 214 -19.21 -9.31 -21.67
C PRO A 214 -19.46 -9.01 -20.19
N THR A 215 -19.60 -7.72 -19.88
CA THR A 215 -20.06 -7.23 -18.57
C THR A 215 -21.57 -7.40 -18.39
N GLY A 216 -22.32 -7.48 -19.49
CA GLY A 216 -23.77 -7.64 -19.54
C GLY A 216 -24.55 -6.32 -19.45
N PHE A 217 -23.89 -5.21 -19.78
CA PHE A 217 -24.48 -3.87 -19.91
C PHE A 217 -24.15 -3.36 -21.31
N THR A 218 -25.15 -3.21 -22.19
CA THR A 218 -24.95 -3.07 -23.64
C THR A 218 -24.11 -1.85 -24.00
N ASP A 219 -24.31 -0.74 -23.28
CA ASP A 219 -23.58 0.52 -23.51
C ASP A 219 -22.14 0.47 -22.96
N LEU A 220 -21.90 -0.24 -21.84
CA LEU A 220 -20.55 -0.47 -21.32
C LEU A 220 -19.77 -1.45 -22.20
N ASP A 221 -20.41 -2.52 -22.65
CA ASP A 221 -19.80 -3.49 -23.55
C ASP A 221 -19.56 -2.89 -24.95
N ARG A 222 -20.36 -1.92 -25.41
CA ARG A 222 -20.09 -1.12 -26.62
C ARG A 222 -18.91 -0.17 -26.43
N LEU A 223 -18.72 0.38 -25.22
CA LEU A 223 -17.63 1.30 -24.89
C LEU A 223 -16.28 0.59 -24.69
N LEU A 224 -16.30 -0.63 -24.14
CA LEU A 224 -15.10 -1.43 -23.83
C LEU A 224 -14.78 -2.51 -24.89
N ASN A 225 -15.75 -2.91 -25.71
CA ASN A 225 -15.74 -4.13 -26.54
C ASN A 225 -15.66 -5.45 -25.73
N GLY A 226 -16.25 -5.43 -24.53
CA GLY A 226 -16.07 -6.43 -23.48
C GLY A 226 -14.76 -6.29 -22.71
N LEU A 227 -14.50 -7.18 -21.76
CA LEU A 227 -13.26 -7.19 -20.95
C LEU A 227 -12.23 -8.13 -21.58
N HIS A 228 -11.07 -7.62 -21.96
CA HIS A 228 -10.07 -8.39 -22.71
C HIS A 228 -9.12 -9.18 -21.80
N PRO A 229 -8.61 -10.35 -22.26
CA PRO A 229 -7.50 -11.06 -21.64
C PRO A 229 -6.30 -10.15 -21.32
N GLY A 230 -5.62 -10.40 -20.20
CA GLY A 230 -4.44 -9.61 -19.81
C GLY A 230 -4.72 -8.24 -19.19
N GLN A 231 -5.99 -7.81 -19.09
CA GLN A 231 -6.36 -6.52 -18.48
C GLN A 231 -6.48 -6.59 -16.95
N LEU A 232 -6.02 -5.54 -16.28
CA LEU A 232 -6.42 -5.19 -14.91
C LEU A 232 -7.48 -4.07 -14.98
N ILE A 233 -8.67 -4.37 -14.46
CA ILE A 233 -9.79 -3.44 -14.34
C ILE A 233 -9.96 -3.10 -12.87
N ILE A 234 -9.94 -1.81 -12.52
CA ILE A 234 -10.29 -1.36 -11.16
C ILE A 234 -11.74 -0.85 -11.19
N VAL A 235 -12.58 -1.38 -10.30
CA VAL A 235 -13.96 -0.93 -10.09
C VAL A 235 -14.03 -0.30 -8.71
N ALA A 236 -14.43 0.97 -8.62
CA ALA A 236 -14.33 1.71 -7.37
C ALA A 236 -15.54 2.57 -7.02
N GLY A 237 -15.94 2.54 -5.75
CA GLY A 237 -17.10 3.27 -5.23
C GLY A 237 -16.89 3.76 -3.80
N ARG A 238 -17.84 4.54 -3.29
CA ARG A 238 -17.85 5.01 -1.90
C ARG A 238 -18.41 3.93 -0.95
N PRO A 239 -17.82 3.71 0.23
CA PRO A 239 -18.41 2.83 1.25
C PRO A 239 -19.68 3.44 1.86
N GLY A 240 -20.67 2.61 2.19
CA GLY A 240 -21.73 2.98 3.12
C GLY A 240 -22.89 3.81 2.53
N LEU A 241 -23.64 3.20 1.62
CA LEU A 241 -25.07 3.52 1.49
C LEU A 241 -25.79 2.95 2.74
N GLY A 242 -26.30 3.82 3.62
CA GLY A 242 -27.20 3.50 4.76
C GLY A 242 -26.57 3.01 6.08
N LYS A 243 -25.86 3.87 6.85
CA LYS A 243 -25.28 3.52 8.17
C LYS A 243 -25.23 4.65 9.25
N ALA A 244 -26.07 5.70 9.24
CA ALA A 244 -25.90 6.82 10.18
C ALA A 244 -26.73 6.72 11.49
N LEU A 245 -26.20 7.28 12.59
CA LEU A 245 -26.81 7.31 13.94
C LEU A 245 -26.65 8.70 14.58
N ALA A 246 -27.57 9.11 15.45
CA ALA A 246 -27.51 10.41 16.13
C ALA A 246 -26.21 10.60 16.94
N LEU A 247 -25.66 11.82 16.95
CA LEU A 247 -24.37 12.12 17.58
C LEU A 247 -24.27 11.76 19.07
N ASP A 248 -25.38 11.85 19.81
CA ASP A 248 -25.48 11.49 21.22
C ASP A 248 -25.59 9.98 21.47
N THR A 249 -25.73 9.17 20.40
CA THR A 249 -25.77 7.70 20.50
C THR A 249 -24.50 7.19 21.18
N PRO A 250 -24.61 6.51 22.34
CA PRO A 250 -23.44 5.98 23.02
C PRO A 250 -22.95 4.69 22.34
N LEU A 251 -21.64 4.56 22.21
CA LEU A 251 -20.97 3.41 21.60
C LEU A 251 -20.15 2.66 22.66
N ALA A 252 -20.29 1.35 22.71
CA ALA A 252 -19.68 0.54 23.77
C ALA A 252 -18.17 0.39 23.55
N THR A 253 -17.36 0.63 24.60
CA THR A 253 -15.89 0.49 24.57
C THR A 253 -15.40 -0.50 25.62
N PRO A 254 -14.19 -1.08 25.49
CA PRO A 254 -13.57 -1.94 26.51
C PRO A 254 -13.34 -1.26 27.87
N GLU A 255 -13.44 0.06 27.94
CA GLU A 255 -13.21 0.86 29.17
C GLU A 255 -14.50 1.48 29.72
N GLY A 256 -15.54 1.60 28.89
CA GLY A 256 -16.83 2.17 29.26
C GLY A 256 -17.69 2.48 28.04
N TRP A 257 -17.87 3.77 27.77
CA TRP A 257 -18.68 4.30 26.66
C TRP A 257 -17.99 5.50 26.04
N THR A 258 -18.09 5.64 24.72
CA THR A 258 -17.88 6.91 24.00
C THR A 258 -19.21 7.34 23.36
N THR A 259 -19.26 8.49 22.69
CA THR A 259 -20.43 8.90 21.89
C THR A 259 -20.12 8.84 20.40
N MET A 260 -21.15 8.79 19.57
CA MET A 260 -21.00 8.94 18.11
C MET A 260 -20.42 10.33 17.74
N ALA A 261 -20.54 11.36 18.58
CA ALA A 261 -19.85 12.64 18.41
C ALA A 261 -18.34 12.55 18.70
N ASP A 262 -17.97 11.94 19.83
CA ASP A 262 -16.62 11.99 20.38
C ASP A 262 -15.65 10.99 19.72
N VAL A 263 -16.17 9.90 19.17
CA VAL A 263 -15.40 8.77 18.59
C VAL A 263 -14.49 9.18 17.42
N ARG A 264 -13.30 8.59 17.40
CA ARG A 264 -12.17 8.91 16.49
C ARG A 264 -11.58 7.64 15.88
N VAL A 265 -10.80 7.83 14.82
CA VAL A 265 -9.97 6.76 14.23
C VAL A 265 -8.92 6.34 15.25
N GLY A 266 -8.74 5.03 15.44
CA GLY A 266 -7.87 4.45 16.46
C GLY A 266 -8.56 4.14 17.81
N ASP A 267 -9.76 4.65 18.07
CA ASP A 267 -10.52 4.30 19.27
C ASP A 267 -10.91 2.80 19.25
N ARG A 268 -11.06 2.18 20.43
CA ARG A 268 -11.50 0.79 20.57
C ARG A 268 -12.97 0.73 20.95
N LEU A 269 -13.81 0.23 20.05
CA LEU A 269 -15.21 -0.13 20.30
C LEU A 269 -15.31 -1.63 20.65
N LEU A 270 -16.54 -2.11 20.83
CA LEU A 270 -16.88 -3.51 20.99
C LEU A 270 -17.73 -3.99 19.80
N GLY A 271 -17.45 -5.21 19.31
CA GLY A 271 -18.12 -5.86 18.20
C GLY A 271 -19.34 -6.68 18.61
N ALA A 272 -20.16 -7.09 17.63
CA ALA A 272 -21.34 -7.94 17.88
C ALA A 272 -21.02 -9.32 18.49
N ASP A 273 -19.81 -9.81 18.20
CA ASP A 273 -19.21 -11.00 18.77
C ASP A 273 -18.81 -10.84 20.25
N GLY A 274 -18.83 -9.61 20.77
CA GLY A 274 -18.46 -9.23 22.13
C GLY A 274 -17.02 -8.73 22.27
N ARG A 275 -16.20 -8.72 21.20
CA ARG A 275 -14.75 -8.46 21.29
C ARG A 275 -14.36 -7.00 21.04
N PRO A 276 -13.21 -6.54 21.58
CA PRO A 276 -12.62 -5.24 21.24
C PRO A 276 -12.20 -5.12 19.77
N THR A 277 -12.72 -4.12 19.06
CA THR A 277 -12.47 -3.81 17.64
C THR A 277 -12.04 -2.34 17.49
N THR A 278 -11.14 -2.03 16.57
CA THR A 278 -10.62 -0.65 16.34
C THR A 278 -11.46 0.10 15.32
N VAL A 279 -11.70 1.39 15.55
CA VAL A 279 -12.32 2.29 14.57
C VAL A 279 -11.30 2.62 13.46
N LEU A 280 -11.54 2.08 12.28
CA LEU A 280 -10.75 2.36 11.07
C LEU A 280 -11.11 3.72 10.46
N ALA A 281 -12.37 4.12 10.54
CA ALA A 281 -12.85 5.38 10.00
C ALA A 281 -13.98 5.96 10.85
N ALA A 282 -13.94 7.27 11.09
CA ALA A 282 -15.07 8.04 11.58
C ALA A 282 -15.44 9.10 10.53
N PHE A 283 -16.73 9.31 10.28
CA PHE A 283 -17.22 10.12 9.16
C PHE A 283 -17.56 11.56 9.61
N GLU A 284 -18.01 12.40 8.68
CA GLU A 284 -18.48 13.75 9.01
C GLU A 284 -19.93 13.72 9.53
N VAL A 285 -20.37 14.83 10.11
CA VAL A 285 -21.72 14.96 10.66
C VAL A 285 -22.68 15.29 9.52
N LEU A 286 -23.64 14.41 9.29
CA LEU A 286 -24.74 14.59 8.36
C LEU A 286 -25.88 15.33 9.07
N HIS A 287 -26.39 16.37 8.43
CA HIS A 287 -27.54 17.14 8.90
C HIS A 287 -28.75 16.86 7.99
N ASP A 288 -29.94 17.32 8.40
CA ASP A 288 -31.16 17.34 7.60
C ASP A 288 -31.54 15.98 6.95
N ARG A 289 -31.40 14.90 7.72
CA ARG A 289 -31.88 13.54 7.37
C ARG A 289 -33.16 13.24 8.17
N PRO A 290 -34.19 12.60 7.58
CA PRO A 290 -35.33 12.13 8.36
C PRO A 290 -34.82 11.15 9.42
N CYS A 291 -35.17 11.40 10.68
CA CYS A 291 -34.71 10.63 11.83
C CYS A 291 -35.92 10.03 12.54
N TYR A 292 -35.77 8.82 13.06
CA TYR A 292 -36.79 8.14 13.83
C TYR A 292 -36.25 7.68 15.18
N GLU A 293 -37.09 7.83 16.20
CA GLU A 293 -36.93 7.24 17.52
C GLU A 293 -37.41 5.79 17.46
N VAL A 294 -36.48 4.83 17.53
CA VAL A 294 -36.75 3.39 17.54
C VAL A 294 -36.78 2.90 18.99
N GLU A 295 -37.94 2.41 19.42
CA GLU A 295 -38.21 1.91 20.77
C GLU A 295 -38.27 0.38 20.77
N PHE A 296 -37.55 -0.26 21.69
CA PHE A 296 -37.43 -1.71 21.82
C PHE A 296 -38.21 -2.26 23.04
N SER A 297 -38.51 -3.56 23.03
CA SER A 297 -39.32 -4.25 24.05
C SER A 297 -38.70 -4.30 25.45
N ASP A 298 -37.42 -3.96 25.58
CA ASP A 298 -36.74 -3.77 26.87
C ASP A 298 -36.92 -2.35 27.45
N GLY A 299 -37.51 -1.44 26.67
CA GLY A 299 -37.65 -0.01 27.00
C GLY A 299 -36.43 0.83 26.60
N SER A 300 -35.47 0.26 25.87
CA SER A 300 -34.37 1.02 25.27
C SER A 300 -34.82 1.76 24.02
N VAL A 301 -34.13 2.86 23.72
CA VAL A 301 -34.45 3.77 22.61
C VAL A 301 -33.16 4.16 21.89
N VAL A 302 -33.20 4.21 20.55
CA VAL A 302 -32.11 4.70 19.69
C VAL A 302 -32.69 5.65 18.64
N VAL A 303 -32.05 6.80 18.43
CA VAL A 303 -32.39 7.70 17.32
C VAL A 303 -31.51 7.37 16.12
N ALA A 304 -32.14 6.86 15.07
CA ALA A 304 -31.48 6.41 13.84
C ALA A 304 -32.03 7.16 12.62
N ASP A 305 -31.23 7.21 11.56
CA ASP A 305 -31.65 7.80 10.30
C ASP A 305 -32.60 6.86 9.53
N ALA A 306 -33.40 7.40 8.61
CA ALA A 306 -34.37 6.66 7.79
C ALA A 306 -33.80 5.42 7.09
N GLU A 307 -32.59 5.54 6.57
CA GLU A 307 -31.87 4.53 5.78
C GLU A 307 -31.02 3.60 6.65
N HIS A 308 -31.00 3.79 7.97
CA HIS A 308 -30.19 2.98 8.89
C HIS A 308 -30.63 1.50 8.85
N LEU A 309 -29.70 0.60 8.54
CA LEU A 309 -29.95 -0.81 8.30
C LEU A 309 -29.86 -1.66 9.58
N TRP A 310 -31.00 -2.16 10.04
CA TRP A 310 -31.10 -3.08 11.18
C TRP A 310 -31.13 -4.54 10.72
N LEU A 311 -30.55 -5.45 11.52
CA LEU A 311 -30.74 -6.90 11.37
C LEU A 311 -31.92 -7.37 12.24
N ALA A 312 -33.13 -7.36 11.68
CA ALA A 312 -34.39 -7.63 12.38
C ALA A 312 -35.13 -8.86 11.79
N SER A 313 -35.54 -9.80 12.64
CA SER A 313 -36.37 -10.94 12.25
C SER A 313 -37.85 -10.68 12.52
N ALA A 314 -38.70 -10.90 11.51
CA ALA A 314 -40.15 -10.76 11.64
C ALA A 314 -40.75 -11.96 12.40
N ALA A 315 -41.62 -11.69 13.38
CA ALA A 315 -42.36 -12.73 14.08
C ALA A 315 -43.46 -13.31 13.19
N ALA A 316 -43.60 -14.64 13.17
CA ALA A 316 -44.67 -15.33 12.44
C ALA A 316 -46.01 -15.20 13.18
N ASP A 317 -47.12 -15.19 12.43
CA ASP A 317 -48.47 -15.26 13.00
C ASP A 317 -48.73 -16.64 13.63
N ASP A 318 -48.95 -16.69 14.94
CA ASP A 318 -49.39 -17.87 15.71
C ASP A 318 -50.89 -18.19 15.43
N GLY A 319 -51.24 -18.34 14.15
CA GLY A 319 -52.60 -18.20 13.64
C GLY A 319 -53.08 -19.28 12.67
N SER A 320 -52.61 -20.53 12.77
CA SER A 320 -53.17 -21.66 11.99
C SER A 320 -53.06 -23.02 12.69
N PRO A 321 -54.09 -23.89 12.58
CA PRO A 321 -54.15 -25.16 13.29
C PRO A 321 -53.24 -26.25 12.67
N ALA A 322 -52.79 -27.18 13.50
CA ALA A 322 -51.72 -28.13 13.16
C ALA A 322 -52.10 -29.13 12.05
N GLY A 323 -51.31 -29.13 10.97
CA GLY A 323 -51.23 -30.24 10.01
C GLY A 323 -50.48 -31.43 10.62
N THR A 324 -50.95 -32.66 10.35
CA THR A 324 -50.45 -33.87 11.00
C THR A 324 -49.12 -34.38 10.41
N GLY A 325 -48.01 -34.00 11.03
CA GLY A 325 -46.68 -34.60 10.81
C GLY A 325 -45.88 -34.62 12.11
N SER A 326 -45.40 -35.80 12.54
CA SER A 326 -44.69 -35.95 13.81
C SER A 326 -43.31 -35.26 13.79
N PRO A 327 -43.05 -34.28 14.66
CA PRO A 327 -41.76 -33.59 14.69
C PRO A 327 -40.66 -34.45 15.34
N VAL A 328 -39.44 -34.35 14.81
CA VAL A 328 -38.23 -34.94 15.42
C VAL A 328 -37.84 -34.10 16.65
N PRO A 329 -37.64 -34.69 17.84
CA PRO A 329 -37.18 -33.95 19.01
C PRO A 329 -35.70 -33.56 18.86
N GLY A 330 -35.37 -32.28 19.06
CA GLY A 330 -33.98 -31.85 19.28
C GLY A 330 -33.65 -30.42 18.87
N VAL A 331 -34.05 -29.99 17.67
CA VAL A 331 -33.64 -28.69 17.11
C VAL A 331 -34.81 -27.98 16.43
N ARG A 332 -35.21 -26.83 16.99
CA ARG A 332 -35.85 -25.76 16.19
C ARG A 332 -34.73 -24.90 15.61
N PRO A 333 -34.69 -24.61 14.29
CA PRO A 333 -33.78 -23.60 13.77
C PRO A 333 -34.14 -22.23 14.37
N ALA A 334 -33.14 -21.40 14.65
CA ALA A 334 -33.36 -20.02 15.09
C ALA A 334 -33.97 -19.18 13.95
N PRO A 335 -34.83 -18.18 14.24
CA PRO A 335 -35.30 -17.26 13.22
C PRO A 335 -34.12 -16.50 12.61
N ARG A 336 -34.14 -16.33 11.28
CA ARG A 336 -33.12 -15.58 10.55
C ARG A 336 -33.47 -14.09 10.56
N GLY A 337 -32.53 -13.24 10.96
CA GLY A 337 -32.63 -11.79 10.80
C GLY A 337 -32.70 -11.39 9.33
N GLU A 338 -33.69 -10.59 8.96
CA GLU A 338 -33.77 -9.85 7.70
C GLU A 338 -33.01 -8.51 7.87
N VAL A 339 -32.50 -7.92 6.79
CA VAL A 339 -31.88 -6.58 6.87
C VAL A 339 -32.85 -5.56 6.30
N GLN A 340 -33.29 -4.61 7.13
CA GLN A 340 -34.36 -3.65 6.82
C GLN A 340 -33.96 -2.24 7.30
N THR A 341 -34.38 -1.20 6.58
CA THR A 341 -34.17 0.19 7.02
C THR A 341 -35.14 0.58 8.14
N THR A 342 -34.79 1.58 8.96
CA THR A 342 -35.69 2.15 9.98
C THR A 342 -37.06 2.52 9.42
N GLU A 343 -37.10 3.08 8.20
CA GLU A 343 -38.33 3.45 7.50
C GLU A 343 -39.15 2.23 7.02
N GLN A 344 -38.51 1.18 6.52
CA GLN A 344 -39.19 -0.07 6.13
C GLN A 344 -39.82 -0.79 7.34
N ILE A 345 -39.14 -0.77 8.49
CA ILE A 345 -39.65 -1.32 9.74
C ILE A 345 -40.86 -0.50 10.20
N ARG A 346 -40.78 0.84 10.18
CA ARG A 346 -41.91 1.74 10.50
C ARG A 346 -43.15 1.39 9.66
N ASP A 347 -43.00 1.36 8.34
CA ASP A 347 -44.14 1.23 7.43
C ASP A 347 -44.80 -0.15 7.50
N SER A 348 -44.02 -1.20 7.77
CA SER A 348 -44.54 -2.55 7.99
C SER A 348 -45.11 -2.77 9.41
N MET A 349 -44.73 -1.96 10.40
CA MET A 349 -45.36 -1.94 11.73
C MET A 349 -46.73 -1.24 11.72
N TYR A 350 -46.89 -0.14 10.96
CA TYR A 350 -48.11 0.68 10.97
C TYR A 350 -49.07 0.40 9.78
N ALA A 351 -48.80 -0.62 8.95
CA ALA A 351 -49.67 -1.05 7.87
C ALA A 351 -51.05 -1.54 8.37
N ALA A 352 -52.12 -1.06 7.73
CA ALA A 352 -53.49 -1.04 8.27
C ALA A 352 -54.28 -2.38 8.34
N ALA A 353 -53.60 -3.54 8.25
CA ALA A 353 -54.25 -4.87 8.26
C ALA A 353 -53.88 -5.70 9.49
N ALA A 354 -52.59 -5.85 9.76
CA ALA A 354 -52.01 -6.37 10.99
C ALA A 354 -50.54 -5.92 11.04
N GLY A 355 -50.16 -5.13 12.04
CA GLY A 355 -48.81 -4.60 12.15
C GLY A 355 -47.79 -5.71 12.41
N ARG A 356 -46.77 -5.83 11.55
CA ARG A 356 -45.73 -6.86 11.72
C ARG A 356 -44.84 -6.53 12.91
N ARG A 357 -44.59 -7.52 13.77
CA ARG A 357 -43.57 -7.43 14.84
C ARG A 357 -42.21 -7.83 14.30
N HIS A 358 -41.20 -7.02 14.58
CA HIS A 358 -39.81 -7.22 14.17
C HIS A 358 -38.92 -7.33 15.39
N SER A 359 -37.81 -8.07 15.32
CA SER A 359 -36.95 -8.30 16.48
C SER A 359 -35.46 -8.39 16.13
N VAL A 360 -34.63 -7.59 16.80
CA VAL A 360 -33.20 -7.46 16.55
C VAL A 360 -32.41 -8.37 17.51
N HIS A 361 -31.32 -8.97 17.03
CA HIS A 361 -30.49 -9.85 17.85
C HIS A 361 -29.73 -9.10 18.95
N ASN A 362 -29.58 -9.74 20.11
CA ASN A 362 -28.75 -9.24 21.22
C ASN A 362 -27.26 -9.48 20.92
N SER A 363 -26.40 -8.60 21.44
CA SER A 363 -24.94 -8.81 21.44
C SER A 363 -24.56 -10.11 22.16
N ARG A 364 -23.47 -10.76 21.74
CA ARG A 364 -22.86 -11.85 22.54
C ARG A 364 -22.30 -11.30 23.87
N PRO A 365 -22.05 -12.16 24.89
CA PRO A 365 -21.39 -11.72 26.12
C PRO A 365 -20.04 -11.07 25.79
N LEU A 366 -19.73 -9.92 26.42
CA LEU A 366 -18.49 -9.19 26.10
C LEU A 366 -17.23 -10.00 26.50
N ASP A 367 -16.42 -10.34 25.51
CA ASP A 367 -15.18 -11.12 25.62
C ASP A 367 -14.03 -10.16 25.97
N LEU A 368 -13.84 -9.97 27.28
CA LEU A 368 -12.92 -9.00 27.87
C LEU A 368 -11.87 -9.71 28.75
N PRO A 369 -10.63 -9.20 28.83
CA PRO A 369 -9.57 -9.80 29.64
C PRO A 369 -9.90 -9.75 31.14
N GLU A 370 -9.32 -10.68 31.89
CA GLU A 370 -9.46 -10.71 33.34
C GLU A 370 -8.79 -9.48 33.98
N ARG A 371 -9.42 -8.91 35.01
CA ARG A 371 -8.92 -7.72 35.72
C ARG A 371 -8.62 -8.06 37.18
N ASP A 372 -7.58 -7.43 37.72
CA ASP A 372 -7.39 -7.36 39.17
C ASP A 372 -8.45 -6.41 39.76
N LEU A 373 -9.16 -6.85 40.80
CA LEU A 373 -10.36 -6.21 41.32
C LEU A 373 -10.30 -6.13 42.85
N PRO A 374 -10.43 -4.94 43.47
CA PRO A 374 -10.21 -4.76 44.92
C PRO A 374 -11.09 -5.57 45.88
N VAL A 375 -12.19 -6.17 45.38
CA VAL A 375 -13.10 -7.05 46.11
C VAL A 375 -13.50 -8.19 45.17
N PRO A 376 -13.56 -9.45 45.61
CA PRO A 376 -14.07 -10.55 44.79
C PRO A 376 -15.47 -10.21 44.22
N PRO A 377 -15.72 -10.33 42.90
CA PRO A 377 -16.94 -9.78 42.29
C PRO A 377 -18.25 -10.28 42.93
N TYR A 378 -18.32 -11.56 43.31
CA TYR A 378 -19.46 -12.15 44.02
C TYR A 378 -19.69 -11.56 45.42
N GLU A 379 -18.63 -11.21 46.15
CA GLU A 379 -18.72 -10.59 47.47
C GLU A 379 -19.16 -9.12 47.37
N LEU A 380 -18.68 -8.40 46.36
CA LEU A 380 -19.19 -7.08 46.04
C LEU A 380 -20.69 -7.14 45.70
N GLY A 381 -21.09 -8.08 44.85
CA GLY A 381 -22.49 -8.28 44.46
C GLY A 381 -23.41 -8.57 45.65
N THR A 382 -23.00 -9.47 46.56
CA THR A 382 -23.82 -9.77 47.75
C THR A 382 -23.90 -8.59 48.74
N ARG A 383 -22.84 -7.77 48.88
CA ARG A 383 -22.87 -6.56 49.73
C ARG A 383 -23.82 -5.49 49.19
N ILE A 384 -23.72 -5.18 47.90
CA ILE A 384 -24.58 -4.21 47.21
C ILE A 384 -26.03 -4.70 47.20
N GLY A 385 -26.27 -5.94 46.80
CA GLY A 385 -27.62 -6.53 46.76
C GLY A 385 -28.29 -6.64 48.14
N ALA A 386 -27.52 -6.87 49.21
CA ALA A 386 -28.05 -6.91 50.58
C ALA A 386 -28.19 -5.53 51.24
N GLY A 387 -27.87 -4.42 50.54
CA GLY A 387 -27.96 -3.06 51.05
C GLY A 387 -27.09 -2.75 52.28
N ARG A 388 -25.98 -3.49 52.46
CA ARG A 388 -25.13 -3.36 53.66
C ARG A 388 -24.06 -2.28 53.48
N ASP A 389 -23.58 -1.77 54.61
CA ASP A 389 -22.47 -0.81 54.73
C ASP A 389 -22.67 0.54 54.00
N GLY A 390 -23.89 0.86 53.56
CA GLY A 390 -24.15 2.03 52.68
C GLY A 390 -23.50 1.90 51.30
N ALA A 391 -23.19 0.67 50.87
CA ALA A 391 -22.34 0.38 49.73
C ALA A 391 -23.05 0.56 48.37
N GLY A 392 -23.20 1.80 47.94
CA GLY A 392 -23.20 2.19 46.53
C GLY A 392 -24.54 2.19 45.79
N ASP A 393 -24.98 3.41 45.43
CA ASP A 393 -25.96 3.68 44.35
C ASP A 393 -25.45 3.32 42.94
N ARG A 394 -24.31 2.61 42.83
CA ARG A 394 -23.59 2.40 41.58
C ARG A 394 -22.74 1.14 41.60
N LEU A 395 -22.68 0.40 40.49
CA LEU A 395 -21.60 -0.59 40.29
C LEU A 395 -20.31 0.12 39.83
N PRO A 396 -19.11 -0.25 40.33
CA PRO A 396 -17.88 0.41 39.91
C PRO A 396 -17.52 0.01 38.47
N PRO A 397 -17.22 0.96 37.55
CA PRO A 397 -16.97 0.67 36.12
C PRO A 397 -15.93 -0.43 35.80
N PRO A 398 -14.83 -0.62 36.57
CA PRO A 398 -13.89 -1.72 36.31
C PRO A 398 -14.54 -3.10 36.31
N TYR A 399 -15.60 -3.31 37.10
CA TYR A 399 -16.35 -4.57 37.16
C TYR A 399 -17.31 -4.72 35.97
N LEU A 400 -17.89 -3.62 35.45
CA LEU A 400 -18.72 -3.65 34.23
C LEU A 400 -17.91 -3.97 32.96
N ARG A 401 -16.57 -3.89 33.03
CA ARG A 401 -15.62 -4.22 31.96
C ARG A 401 -14.57 -5.25 32.43
N ALA A 402 -14.92 -6.08 33.40
CA ALA A 402 -14.18 -7.27 33.80
C ALA A 402 -14.47 -8.45 32.84
N SER A 403 -13.73 -9.56 32.98
CA SER A 403 -13.98 -10.74 32.14
C SER A 403 -15.38 -11.34 32.37
N GLU A 404 -15.89 -12.09 31.39
CA GLU A 404 -17.20 -12.73 31.50
C GLU A 404 -17.38 -13.55 32.80
N PRO A 405 -16.43 -14.39 33.25
CA PRO A 405 -16.53 -15.10 34.54
C PRO A 405 -16.64 -14.16 35.74
N GLN A 406 -15.87 -13.06 35.75
CA GLN A 406 -15.91 -12.05 36.83
C GLN A 406 -17.25 -11.30 36.85
N ARG A 407 -17.81 -10.98 35.68
CA ARG A 407 -19.12 -10.32 35.53
C ARG A 407 -20.29 -11.23 35.89
N ARG A 408 -20.24 -12.50 35.49
CA ARG A 408 -21.17 -13.55 35.94
C ARG A 408 -21.14 -13.73 37.47
N ALA A 409 -19.95 -13.72 38.07
CA ALA A 409 -19.80 -13.80 39.52
C ALA A 409 -20.41 -12.59 40.25
N LEU A 410 -20.26 -11.36 39.72
CA LEU A 410 -20.92 -10.16 40.26
C LEU A 410 -22.45 -10.27 40.17
N LEU A 411 -22.99 -10.64 39.01
CA LEU A 411 -24.44 -10.81 38.81
C LEU A 411 -25.00 -11.85 39.78
N ALA A 412 -24.35 -13.00 39.93
CA ALA A 412 -24.77 -14.04 40.86
C ALA A 412 -24.77 -13.56 42.32
N GLY A 413 -23.85 -12.68 42.72
CA GLY A 413 -23.84 -12.08 44.05
C GLY A 413 -25.03 -11.13 44.28
N LEU A 414 -25.36 -10.29 43.29
CA LEU A 414 -26.51 -9.39 43.34
C LEU A 414 -27.84 -10.18 43.40
N LEU A 415 -27.96 -11.23 42.59
CA LEU A 415 -29.14 -12.08 42.52
C LEU A 415 -29.31 -12.98 43.75
N ASP A 416 -28.24 -13.54 44.31
CA ASP A 416 -28.34 -14.35 45.52
C ASP A 416 -28.75 -13.52 46.76
N ALA A 417 -28.55 -12.20 46.72
CA ALA A 417 -28.92 -11.28 47.80
C ALA A 417 -30.32 -10.64 47.64
N ALA A 418 -30.74 -10.28 46.42
CA ALA A 418 -32.01 -9.56 46.17
C ALA A 418 -32.75 -9.96 44.88
N GLY A 419 -32.33 -11.03 44.20
CA GLY A 419 -33.01 -11.58 43.01
C GLY A 419 -34.13 -12.56 43.37
N HIS A 420 -35.23 -12.51 42.63
CA HIS A 420 -36.36 -13.44 42.73
C HIS A 420 -36.69 -14.05 41.36
N VAL A 421 -37.33 -15.22 41.34
CA VAL A 421 -37.83 -15.86 40.12
C VAL A 421 -39.34 -16.04 40.25
N ASP A 422 -40.08 -15.42 39.33
CA ASP A 422 -41.54 -15.40 39.37
C ASP A 422 -42.18 -16.71 38.85
N ALA A 423 -43.51 -16.70 38.65
CA ALA A 423 -44.28 -17.86 38.23
C ALA A 423 -43.95 -18.31 36.79
N ASP A 424 -43.64 -17.36 35.91
CA ASP A 424 -43.37 -17.57 34.48
C ASP A 424 -41.90 -17.98 34.22
N GLY A 425 -41.04 -17.83 35.23
CA GLY A 425 -39.62 -18.17 35.19
C GLY A 425 -38.71 -16.95 35.02
N ASP A 426 -39.24 -15.74 35.10
CA ASP A 426 -38.49 -14.51 34.86
C ASP A 426 -37.77 -14.04 36.11
N ILE A 427 -36.52 -13.62 35.91
CA ILE A 427 -35.63 -13.18 36.98
C ILE A 427 -35.88 -11.69 37.21
N ARG A 428 -36.37 -11.35 38.41
CA ARG A 428 -36.64 -9.98 38.82
C ARG A 428 -35.62 -9.53 39.88
N TYR A 429 -35.05 -8.35 39.70
CA TYR A 429 -34.15 -7.70 40.66
C TYR A 429 -34.64 -6.28 40.93
N ALA A 430 -34.85 -5.92 42.20
CA ALA A 430 -35.23 -4.56 42.59
C ALA A 430 -33.99 -3.80 43.06
N ALA A 431 -33.52 -2.83 42.26
CA ALA A 431 -32.37 -2.01 42.63
C ALA A 431 -32.76 -0.94 43.67
N GLY A 432 -31.85 -0.63 44.60
CA GLY A 432 -32.06 0.42 45.61
C GLY A 432 -32.21 1.83 45.03
N SER A 433 -31.70 2.09 43.82
CA SER A 433 -31.81 3.38 43.15
C SER A 433 -31.78 3.26 41.62
N ALA A 434 -32.25 4.33 40.95
CA ALA A 434 -32.33 4.40 39.49
C ALA A 434 -30.99 4.16 38.79
N ARG A 435 -29.88 4.58 39.41
CA ARG A 435 -28.52 4.46 38.87
C ARG A 435 -27.97 3.04 39.02
N LEU A 436 -28.19 2.40 40.17
CA LEU A 436 -27.88 0.98 40.32
C LEU A 436 -28.69 0.13 39.32
N ALA A 437 -29.95 0.48 39.04
CA ALA A 437 -30.72 -0.17 37.98
C ALA A 437 -30.15 0.06 36.56
N GLU A 438 -29.45 1.16 36.30
CA GLU A 438 -28.73 1.37 35.03
C GLU A 438 -27.49 0.48 34.94
N ASP A 439 -26.60 0.48 35.95
CA ASP A 439 -25.38 -0.31 35.87
C ASP A 439 -25.67 -1.83 35.91
N VAL A 440 -26.70 -2.28 36.65
CA VAL A 440 -27.11 -3.69 36.66
C VAL A 440 -27.78 -4.10 35.34
N SER A 441 -28.53 -3.20 34.69
CA SER A 441 -29.02 -3.43 33.33
C SER A 441 -27.87 -3.56 32.33
N GLU A 442 -26.85 -2.69 32.42
CA GLU A 442 -25.64 -2.77 31.60
C GLU A 442 -24.83 -4.06 31.85
N LEU A 443 -24.75 -4.53 33.11
CA LEU A 443 -24.13 -5.80 33.47
C LEU A 443 -24.86 -7.00 32.84
N VAL A 444 -26.20 -6.99 32.84
CA VAL A 444 -27.04 -8.06 32.28
C VAL A 444 -26.98 -8.07 30.74
N VAL A 445 -27.11 -6.91 30.09
CA VAL A 445 -26.97 -6.78 28.63
C VAL A 445 -25.57 -7.15 28.15
N GLY A 446 -24.52 -6.70 28.85
CA GLY A 446 -23.14 -7.06 28.53
C GLY A 446 -22.81 -8.55 28.77
N LEU A 447 -23.72 -9.32 29.36
CA LEU A 447 -23.65 -10.78 29.48
C LEU A 447 -24.56 -11.49 28.45
N GLY A 448 -25.09 -10.76 27.47
CA GLY A 448 -25.87 -11.30 26.35
C GLY A 448 -27.36 -11.51 26.62
N TYR A 449 -27.88 -11.09 27.77
CA TYR A 449 -29.30 -11.22 28.12
C TYR A 449 -30.09 -9.94 27.80
N GLY A 450 -31.29 -10.08 27.20
CA GLY A 450 -32.25 -8.97 27.12
C GLY A 450 -32.80 -8.61 28.50
N CYS A 451 -32.83 -7.31 28.84
CA CYS A 451 -33.13 -6.83 30.21
C CYS A 451 -34.13 -5.66 30.20
N SER A 452 -35.39 -5.93 30.55
CA SER A 452 -36.48 -4.95 30.49
C SER A 452 -36.67 -4.14 31.77
N ARG A 453 -37.14 -2.89 31.61
CA ARG A 453 -37.47 -1.95 32.69
C ARG A 453 -38.90 -1.41 32.53
N PRO A 454 -39.65 -1.18 33.63
CA PRO A 454 -40.96 -0.55 33.55
C PRO A 454 -40.82 0.92 33.10
N HIS A 455 -41.45 1.28 31.98
CA HIS A 455 -41.39 2.62 31.41
C HIS A 455 -42.18 3.64 32.26
N ARG A 456 -41.55 4.76 32.63
CA ARG A 456 -42.13 5.76 33.55
C ARG A 456 -42.98 6.80 32.81
N SER A 457 -44.21 6.43 32.48
CA SER A 457 -45.21 7.30 31.85
C SER A 457 -45.80 8.36 32.80
N GLY A 458 -44.97 9.27 33.33
CA GLY A 458 -45.47 10.45 34.07
C GLY A 458 -44.53 11.05 35.12
N GLY A 459 -44.61 12.37 35.30
CA GLY A 459 -43.78 13.17 36.22
C GLY A 459 -44.13 13.09 37.72
N GLY A 460 -44.74 11.99 38.18
CA GLY A 460 -44.99 11.76 39.62
C GLY A 460 -43.71 11.36 40.38
N PRO A 461 -43.70 11.42 41.73
CA PRO A 461 -42.57 10.93 42.53
C PRO A 461 -42.38 9.41 42.34
N ALA A 462 -41.11 8.98 42.30
CA ALA A 462 -40.75 7.60 42.00
C ALA A 462 -41.21 6.63 43.10
N ARG A 463 -41.64 5.43 42.68
CA ARG A 463 -42.08 4.33 43.55
C ARG A 463 -41.03 3.20 43.55
N PRO A 464 -41.02 2.32 44.56
CA PRO A 464 -40.08 1.17 44.61
C PRO A 464 -40.20 0.21 43.40
N THR A 465 -41.33 0.23 42.69
CA THR A 465 -41.55 -0.50 41.43
C THR A 465 -40.68 0.00 40.28
N ASP A 466 -40.26 1.25 40.30
CA ASP A 466 -39.73 1.97 39.14
C ASP A 466 -38.22 1.67 38.92
N HIS A 467 -37.64 0.81 39.78
CA HIS A 467 -36.25 0.36 39.74
C HIS A 467 -36.15 -1.17 39.65
N GLN A 468 -37.24 -1.83 39.26
CA GLN A 468 -37.27 -3.27 39.01
C GLN A 468 -36.74 -3.59 37.60
N LEU A 469 -35.73 -4.47 37.53
CA LEU A 469 -35.22 -5.09 36.32
C LEU A 469 -35.85 -6.47 36.15
N THR A 470 -36.20 -6.85 34.91
CA THR A 470 -36.67 -8.20 34.58
C THR A 470 -35.86 -8.76 33.41
N PHE A 471 -35.41 -10.02 33.50
CA PHE A 471 -34.70 -10.68 32.39
C PHE A 471 -34.84 -12.21 32.43
N ARG A 472 -34.46 -12.86 31.32
CA ARG A 472 -34.45 -14.32 31.15
C ARG A 472 -33.02 -14.84 31.00
N ALA A 473 -32.72 -15.95 31.65
CA ALA A 473 -31.48 -16.70 31.46
C ALA A 473 -31.77 -18.20 31.35
N SER A 474 -31.25 -18.85 30.31
CA SER A 474 -31.35 -20.31 30.12
C SER A 474 -30.42 -21.10 31.05
N GLU A 475 -29.43 -20.43 31.63
CA GLU A 475 -28.35 -21.00 32.45
C GLU A 475 -28.43 -20.59 33.93
N ASP A 476 -27.54 -21.12 34.78
CA ASP A 476 -27.54 -20.90 36.22
C ASP A 476 -26.90 -19.54 36.59
N VAL A 477 -27.72 -18.50 36.75
CA VAL A 477 -27.26 -17.15 37.17
C VAL A 477 -27.23 -16.93 38.69
N PHE A 478 -27.81 -17.84 39.48
CA PHE A 478 -27.73 -17.85 40.95
C PHE A 478 -26.65 -18.85 41.41
N ARG A 479 -25.97 -18.61 42.54
CA ARG A 479 -24.89 -19.48 43.03
C ARG A 479 -25.26 -20.24 44.31
N ARG A 480 -26.06 -19.65 45.20
CA ARG A 480 -26.39 -20.20 46.53
C ARG A 480 -27.82 -19.94 47.04
N SER A 481 -28.63 -19.12 46.38
CA SER A 481 -30.01 -18.79 46.81
C SER A 481 -31.00 -19.95 46.62
N PRO A 482 -32.06 -20.06 47.45
CA PRO A 482 -33.23 -20.90 47.16
C PRO A 482 -33.84 -20.64 45.78
N CYS A 483 -33.69 -19.42 45.24
CA CYS A 483 -34.12 -19.07 43.89
C CYS A 483 -33.38 -19.88 42.80
N LEU A 484 -32.19 -20.44 43.05
CA LEU A 484 -31.52 -21.34 42.10
C LEU A 484 -32.32 -22.63 41.83
N ALA A 485 -32.95 -23.19 42.86
CA ALA A 485 -33.79 -24.38 42.69
C ALA A 485 -35.08 -24.06 41.93
N VAL A 486 -35.69 -22.89 42.21
CA VAL A 486 -36.86 -22.38 41.49
C VAL A 486 -36.52 -22.09 40.03
N HIS A 487 -35.39 -21.42 39.77
CA HIS A 487 -34.86 -21.12 38.43
C HIS A 487 -34.67 -22.39 37.61
N ARG A 488 -33.95 -23.37 38.16
CA ARG A 488 -33.72 -24.67 37.50
C ARG A 488 -35.00 -25.46 37.23
N ALA A 489 -36.06 -25.27 38.03
CA ALA A 489 -37.34 -25.94 37.88
C ALA A 489 -38.34 -25.20 36.97
N ARG A 490 -38.23 -23.86 36.83
CA ARG A 490 -39.12 -23.02 36.01
C ARG A 490 -38.55 -22.61 34.66
N ARG A 491 -37.22 -22.65 34.46
CA ARG A 491 -36.63 -22.33 33.15
C ARG A 491 -37.11 -23.30 32.08
N GLY A 492 -37.84 -22.79 31.10
CA GLY A 492 -38.14 -23.53 29.88
C GLY A 492 -36.93 -23.65 28.97
N THR A 493 -37.06 -24.38 27.86
CA THR A 493 -36.12 -24.32 26.73
C THR A 493 -36.33 -22.98 25.98
N ALA A 494 -35.85 -21.89 26.59
CA ALA A 494 -36.22 -20.52 26.23
C ALA A 494 -35.61 -20.07 24.89
N THR A 495 -36.34 -20.27 23.79
CA THR A 495 -35.98 -19.86 22.42
C THR A 495 -36.13 -18.34 22.17
N GLY A 496 -35.70 -17.50 23.11
CA GLY A 496 -35.93 -16.04 23.07
C GLY A 496 -34.97 -15.16 23.88
N ALA A 497 -33.85 -15.70 24.38
CA ALA A 497 -32.86 -14.88 25.11
C ALA A 497 -31.95 -14.03 24.19
N GLY A 498 -31.88 -14.38 22.89
CA GLY A 498 -30.94 -13.80 21.92
C GLY A 498 -31.50 -12.70 21.00
N SER A 499 -32.66 -12.13 21.31
CA SER A 499 -33.25 -11.00 20.57
C SER A 499 -34.10 -10.11 21.46
N ARG A 500 -34.58 -8.98 20.90
CA ARG A 500 -35.57 -8.06 21.48
C ARG A 500 -36.49 -7.55 20.38
N ASP A 501 -37.76 -7.28 20.68
CA ASP A 501 -38.71 -6.80 19.68
C ASP A 501 -38.60 -5.27 19.52
N ILE A 502 -38.95 -4.75 18.34
CA ILE A 502 -39.19 -3.32 18.10
C ILE A 502 -40.67 -3.06 18.38
N VAL A 503 -40.97 -2.12 19.27
CA VAL A 503 -42.34 -1.85 19.76
C VAL A 503 -42.88 -0.49 19.32
N GLY A 504 -42.04 0.41 18.82
CA GLY A 504 -42.47 1.63 18.15
C GLY A 504 -41.36 2.28 17.32
N ILE A 505 -41.74 2.97 16.24
CA ILE A 505 -40.84 3.83 15.46
C ILE A 505 -41.54 5.17 15.21
N ARG A 506 -41.04 6.24 15.81
CA ARG A 506 -41.70 7.56 15.83
C ARG A 506 -40.86 8.59 15.06
N PRO A 507 -41.44 9.42 14.17
CA PRO A 507 -40.69 10.51 13.54
C PRO A 507 -40.27 11.55 14.59
N VAL A 508 -39.00 11.96 14.54
CA VAL A 508 -38.47 13.07 15.34
C VAL A 508 -37.98 14.20 14.45
N ALA A 509 -37.79 15.39 15.01
CA ALA A 509 -37.09 16.45 14.31
C ALA A 509 -35.69 15.97 13.89
N SER A 510 -35.22 16.39 12.71
CA SER A 510 -33.90 15.97 12.22
C SER A 510 -32.81 16.33 13.23
N VAL A 511 -32.06 15.33 13.68
CA VAL A 511 -30.87 15.51 14.50
C VAL A 511 -29.60 15.32 13.66
N PRO A 512 -28.45 15.87 14.07
CA PRO A 512 -27.19 15.55 13.41
C PRO A 512 -26.84 14.06 13.62
N VAL A 513 -26.52 13.35 12.55
CA VAL A 513 -26.20 11.92 12.54
C VAL A 513 -24.83 11.65 11.90
N ARG A 514 -24.14 10.59 12.28
CA ARG A 514 -22.77 10.24 11.83
C ARG A 514 -22.60 8.72 11.80
N CYS A 515 -21.55 8.24 11.13
CA CYS A 515 -21.21 6.82 11.06
C CYS A 515 -19.72 6.55 11.34
N VAL A 516 -19.39 5.29 11.60
CA VAL A 516 -18.03 4.76 11.80
C VAL A 516 -17.87 3.39 11.13
N THR A 517 -16.62 3.01 10.83
CA THR A 517 -16.21 1.68 10.33
C THR A 517 -15.20 1.07 11.30
N VAL A 518 -15.25 -0.26 11.48
CA VAL A 518 -14.42 -1.00 12.46
C VAL A 518 -13.69 -2.20 11.84
N ASP A 519 -12.63 -2.66 12.50
CA ASP A 519 -11.64 -3.64 12.01
C ASP A 519 -12.03 -5.13 12.12
N ASN A 520 -13.21 -5.48 12.63
CA ASN A 520 -13.66 -6.87 12.73
C ASN A 520 -14.28 -7.39 11.42
N GLY A 521 -14.20 -8.70 11.20
CA GLY A 521 -14.61 -9.35 9.95
C GLY A 521 -16.12 -9.37 9.65
N ASP A 522 -16.97 -9.08 10.64
CA ASP A 522 -18.40 -8.86 10.40
C ASP A 522 -18.70 -7.38 10.05
N HIS A 523 -17.73 -6.47 10.22
CA HIS A 523 -17.87 -5.01 10.16
C HIS A 523 -18.99 -4.43 11.06
N LEU A 524 -19.25 -5.12 12.18
CA LEU A 524 -20.30 -4.84 13.17
C LEU A 524 -19.74 -4.22 14.46
N TYR A 525 -20.27 -3.09 14.91
CA TYR A 525 -19.99 -2.50 16.22
C TYR A 525 -21.26 -2.31 17.05
N LEU A 526 -21.13 -2.26 18.38
CA LEU A 526 -22.25 -2.18 19.32
C LEU A 526 -22.70 -0.73 19.56
N ALA A 527 -23.81 -0.35 18.93
CA ALA A 527 -24.45 0.95 19.10
C ALA A 527 -25.54 0.97 20.18
N GLY A 528 -25.70 2.11 20.86
CA GLY A 528 -26.68 2.35 21.91
C GLY A 528 -26.34 1.67 23.25
N ARG A 529 -26.98 2.11 24.35
CA ARG A 529 -26.78 1.46 25.67
C ARG A 529 -27.15 -0.02 25.70
N ALA A 530 -27.97 -0.45 24.76
CA ALA A 530 -28.43 -1.81 24.59
C ALA A 530 -27.66 -2.61 23.50
N MET A 531 -26.62 -2.05 22.88
CA MET A 531 -25.61 -2.76 22.07
C MET A 531 -26.12 -3.50 20.80
N ILE A 532 -26.12 -2.83 19.62
CA ILE A 532 -26.80 -3.28 18.37
C ILE A 532 -25.93 -3.15 17.05
N PRO A 533 -26.02 -4.04 16.00
CA PRO A 533 -25.07 -4.15 14.84
C PRO A 533 -25.56 -3.78 13.38
N THR A 534 -24.68 -3.51 12.36
CA THR A 534 -25.00 -3.08 10.93
C THR A 534 -24.00 -3.43 9.75
N HIS A 535 -24.42 -3.66 8.47
CA HIS A 535 -23.59 -4.18 7.31
C HIS A 535 -23.73 -3.47 5.90
N ASN A 536 -23.06 -3.92 4.80
CA ASN A 536 -23.20 -3.49 3.36
C ASN A 536 -23.18 -4.73 2.38
N SER A 537 -22.68 -4.92 1.13
CA SER A 537 -22.04 -4.23 -0.05
C SER A 537 -22.71 -4.72 -1.40
N THR A 538 -22.27 -4.47 -2.69
CA THR A 538 -22.97 -5.06 -3.92
C THR A 538 -22.26 -5.21 -5.31
N ALA A 539 -21.66 -4.18 -5.94
CA ALA A 539 -21.65 -4.06 -7.43
C ALA A 539 -20.82 -5.07 -8.27
N SER A 540 -19.71 -5.56 -7.74
CA SER A 540 -18.74 -6.47 -8.38
C SER A 540 -19.34 -7.79 -8.88
N MET A 541 -20.36 -8.28 -8.18
CA MET A 541 -20.98 -9.58 -8.42
C MET A 541 -21.74 -9.65 -9.76
N ASP A 542 -22.26 -8.53 -10.28
CA ASP A 542 -23.03 -8.53 -11.55
C ASP A 542 -22.17 -8.87 -12.77
N PHE A 543 -20.91 -8.42 -12.81
CA PHE A 543 -20.00 -8.76 -13.92
C PHE A 543 -19.68 -10.26 -13.95
N ALA A 544 -19.37 -10.86 -12.80
CA ALA A 544 -19.16 -12.30 -12.68
C ALA A 544 -20.43 -13.11 -12.96
N ARG A 545 -21.59 -12.62 -12.51
CA ARG A 545 -22.92 -13.19 -12.76
C ARG A 545 -23.24 -13.24 -14.24
N ASN A 546 -23.09 -12.13 -14.96
CA ASN A 546 -23.36 -12.05 -16.39
C ASN A 546 -22.37 -12.93 -17.19
N ALA A 547 -21.06 -12.90 -16.87
CA ALA A 547 -20.08 -13.76 -17.52
C ALA A 547 -20.37 -15.26 -17.33
N ALA A 548 -20.61 -15.70 -16.10
CA ALA A 548 -20.81 -17.13 -15.81
C ALA A 548 -22.20 -17.64 -16.24
N ILE A 549 -23.29 -16.94 -15.90
CA ILE A 549 -24.65 -17.44 -16.15
C ILE A 549 -25.10 -17.19 -17.59
N ARG A 550 -24.80 -16.00 -18.16
CA ARG A 550 -25.35 -15.60 -19.47
C ARG A 550 -24.41 -15.89 -20.64
N ALA A 551 -23.10 -15.72 -20.46
CA ALA A 551 -22.11 -16.04 -21.49
C ALA A 551 -21.51 -17.47 -21.33
N ASN A 552 -21.83 -18.19 -20.25
CA ASN A 552 -21.24 -19.50 -19.93
C ASN A 552 -19.69 -19.46 -19.94
N HIS A 553 -19.11 -18.39 -19.38
CA HIS A 553 -17.67 -18.17 -19.30
C HIS A 553 -17.19 -18.39 -17.87
N ALA A 554 -16.17 -19.24 -17.69
CA ALA A 554 -15.68 -19.60 -16.37
C ALA A 554 -15.15 -18.37 -15.61
N ALA A 555 -15.71 -18.09 -14.44
CA ALA A 555 -15.39 -16.92 -13.63
C ALA A 555 -15.05 -17.31 -12.18
N ALA A 556 -14.10 -16.62 -11.56
CA ALA A 556 -13.71 -16.82 -10.17
C ALA A 556 -13.90 -15.55 -9.35
N ILE A 557 -14.57 -15.65 -8.20
CA ILE A 557 -14.69 -14.58 -7.21
C ILE A 557 -13.83 -14.96 -6.00
N PHE A 558 -12.81 -14.15 -5.71
CA PHE A 558 -12.06 -14.18 -4.46
C PHE A 558 -12.60 -13.05 -3.57
N SER A 559 -13.43 -13.40 -2.59
CA SER A 559 -13.97 -12.43 -1.64
C SER A 559 -13.22 -12.49 -0.31
N LEU A 560 -12.90 -11.31 0.19
CA LEU A 560 -12.20 -11.07 1.45
C LEU A 560 -13.12 -10.35 2.46
N GLU A 561 -14.19 -9.69 1.98
CA GLU A 561 -15.23 -9.06 2.81
C GLU A 561 -16.44 -10.00 3.05
N MET A 562 -16.85 -10.83 2.08
CA MET A 562 -18.14 -11.53 2.12
C MET A 562 -18.04 -13.06 2.00
N SER A 563 -18.85 -13.77 2.79
CA SER A 563 -18.94 -15.24 2.71
C SER A 563 -19.57 -15.76 1.41
N LYS A 564 -19.22 -16.99 1.01
CA LYS A 564 -19.84 -17.71 -0.13
C LYS A 564 -21.36 -17.74 -0.05
N VAL A 565 -21.91 -17.91 1.16
CA VAL A 565 -23.37 -17.95 1.37
C VAL A 565 -24.01 -16.60 1.05
N GLU A 566 -23.38 -15.49 1.42
CA GLU A 566 -23.91 -14.16 1.11
C GLU A 566 -23.85 -13.86 -0.39
N ILE A 567 -22.75 -14.22 -1.05
CA ILE A 567 -22.57 -14.09 -2.50
C ILE A 567 -23.64 -14.89 -3.25
N VAL A 568 -23.85 -16.16 -2.89
CA VAL A 568 -24.90 -17.02 -3.51
C VAL A 568 -26.30 -16.45 -3.29
N MET A 569 -26.62 -15.91 -2.11
CA MET A 569 -27.91 -15.24 -1.87
C MET A 569 -28.12 -14.02 -2.77
N ARG A 570 -27.07 -13.24 -3.05
CA ARG A 570 -27.12 -12.06 -3.91
C ARG A 570 -27.22 -12.42 -5.39
N LEU A 571 -26.54 -13.48 -5.83
CA LEU A 571 -26.68 -14.02 -7.18
C LEU A 571 -28.10 -14.54 -7.44
N LEU A 572 -28.68 -15.29 -6.49
CA LEU A 572 -30.07 -15.73 -6.53
C LEU A 572 -31.05 -14.54 -6.58
N SER A 573 -30.80 -13.50 -5.78
CA SER A 573 -31.58 -12.25 -5.78
C SER A 573 -31.58 -11.56 -7.13
N ALA A 574 -30.39 -11.42 -7.72
CA ALA A 574 -30.17 -10.68 -8.95
C ALA A 574 -30.79 -11.35 -10.20
N GLU A 575 -30.72 -12.69 -10.28
CA GLU A 575 -31.26 -13.44 -11.43
C GLU A 575 -32.74 -13.81 -11.27
N ALA A 576 -33.16 -14.41 -10.14
CA ALA A 576 -34.56 -14.78 -9.92
C ALA A 576 -35.48 -13.57 -9.75
N ARG A 577 -34.91 -12.37 -9.58
CA ARG A 577 -35.60 -11.08 -9.32
C ARG A 577 -36.45 -11.09 -8.05
N VAL A 578 -36.16 -12.00 -7.13
CA VAL A 578 -36.73 -12.05 -5.79
C VAL A 578 -35.87 -11.16 -4.89
N PRO A 579 -36.42 -10.17 -4.15
CA PRO A 579 -35.61 -9.27 -3.34
C PRO A 579 -34.76 -10.00 -2.30
N LEU A 580 -33.54 -9.50 -2.06
CA LEU A 580 -32.58 -10.15 -1.16
C LEU A 580 -33.15 -10.36 0.26
N HIS A 581 -33.99 -9.44 0.72
CA HIS A 581 -34.63 -9.53 2.03
C HIS A 581 -35.57 -10.74 2.12
N VAL A 582 -36.41 -10.99 1.11
CA VAL A 582 -37.28 -12.18 1.00
C VAL A 582 -36.48 -13.48 0.98
N LEU A 583 -35.32 -13.48 0.30
CA LEU A 583 -34.41 -14.63 0.25
C LEU A 583 -33.71 -14.92 1.59
N ARG A 584 -33.41 -13.87 2.36
CA ARG A 584 -32.80 -14.00 3.70
C ARG A 584 -33.80 -14.47 4.75
N SER A 585 -35.03 -13.94 4.76
CA SER A 585 -36.08 -14.36 5.69
C SER A 585 -36.75 -15.69 5.30
N GLY A 586 -36.70 -16.06 4.02
CA GLY A 586 -37.28 -17.32 3.53
C GLY A 586 -38.80 -17.30 3.40
N GLN A 587 -39.46 -16.15 3.56
CA GLN A 587 -40.90 -15.95 3.32
C GLN A 587 -41.19 -15.84 1.81
N LEU A 588 -40.74 -16.84 1.05
CA LEU A 588 -40.93 -16.96 -0.38
C LEU A 588 -42.39 -17.36 -0.67
N SER A 589 -43.06 -16.61 -1.54
CA SER A 589 -44.34 -17.06 -2.09
C SER A 589 -44.15 -18.27 -3.01
N ASP A 590 -45.22 -18.99 -3.36
CA ASP A 590 -45.14 -20.09 -4.33
C ASP A 590 -44.59 -19.61 -5.69
N ASP A 591 -44.85 -18.35 -6.06
CA ASP A 591 -44.30 -17.70 -7.26
C ASP A 591 -42.79 -17.42 -7.12
N ASP A 592 -42.32 -16.97 -5.95
CA ASP A 592 -40.88 -16.75 -5.69
C ASP A 592 -40.10 -18.07 -5.59
N TRP A 593 -40.69 -19.10 -5.00
CA TRP A 593 -40.19 -20.47 -5.07
C TRP A 593 -40.11 -20.97 -6.51
N THR A 594 -41.10 -20.65 -7.36
CA THR A 594 -41.11 -21.03 -8.78
C THR A 594 -40.00 -20.29 -9.56
N LYS A 595 -39.80 -18.98 -9.33
CA LYS A 595 -38.68 -18.19 -9.89
C LYS A 595 -37.34 -18.78 -9.49
N LEU A 596 -37.15 -19.08 -8.20
CA LEU A 596 -35.92 -19.67 -7.70
C LEU A 596 -35.66 -21.05 -8.26
N ALA A 597 -36.64 -21.96 -8.25
CA ALA A 597 -36.48 -23.32 -8.76
C ALA A 597 -36.06 -23.32 -10.23
N ARG A 598 -36.55 -22.35 -11.02
CA ARG A 598 -36.13 -22.13 -12.41
C ARG A 598 -34.66 -21.67 -12.50
N CYS A 599 -34.29 -20.58 -11.84
CA CYS A 599 -32.92 -20.04 -11.91
C CYS A 599 -31.88 -20.90 -11.16
N MET A 600 -32.29 -21.79 -10.26
CA MET A 600 -31.37 -22.69 -9.54
C MET A 600 -30.66 -23.66 -10.49
N GLY A 601 -31.32 -24.11 -11.57
CA GLY A 601 -30.67 -24.90 -12.61
C GLY A 601 -29.61 -24.09 -13.36
N GLU A 602 -30.00 -22.92 -13.86
CA GLU A 602 -29.12 -21.97 -14.58
C GLU A 602 -27.89 -21.57 -13.74
N ILE A 603 -28.06 -21.33 -12.43
CA ILE A 603 -26.97 -21.03 -11.49
C ILE A 603 -26.12 -22.26 -11.15
N SER A 604 -26.71 -23.46 -11.09
CA SER A 604 -25.99 -24.69 -10.73
C SER A 604 -25.18 -25.30 -11.89
N GLU A 605 -25.51 -24.95 -13.14
CA GLU A 605 -24.74 -25.34 -14.33
C GLU A 605 -23.69 -24.28 -14.73
N ALA A 606 -23.84 -23.03 -14.27
CA ALA A 606 -22.92 -21.94 -14.56
C ALA A 606 -21.50 -22.19 -13.96
N PRO A 607 -20.41 -21.95 -14.71
CA PRO A 607 -19.03 -22.18 -14.28
C PRO A 607 -18.49 -21.06 -13.37
N LEU A 608 -19.20 -20.76 -12.27
CA LEU A 608 -18.84 -19.74 -11.29
C LEU A 608 -18.20 -20.36 -10.05
N PHE A 609 -16.94 -19.99 -9.78
CA PHE A 609 -16.16 -20.44 -8.63
C PHE A 609 -16.07 -19.33 -7.58
N VAL A 610 -16.30 -19.63 -6.31
CA VAL A 610 -16.23 -18.65 -5.21
C VAL A 610 -15.30 -19.14 -4.11
N ASP A 611 -14.41 -18.27 -3.66
CA ASP A 611 -13.52 -18.46 -2.51
C ASP A 611 -13.71 -17.30 -1.53
N ASP A 612 -13.89 -17.63 -0.24
CA ASP A 612 -14.11 -16.69 0.87
C ASP A 612 -13.06 -16.85 1.98
N THR A 613 -11.88 -17.39 1.63
CA THR A 613 -10.75 -17.49 2.56
C THR A 613 -10.25 -16.08 2.91
N PRO A 614 -10.32 -15.63 4.18
CA PRO A 614 -9.94 -14.27 4.56
C PRO A 614 -8.42 -14.06 4.46
N ASN A 615 -8.01 -12.79 4.31
CA ASN A 615 -6.62 -12.32 4.30
C ASN A 615 -5.69 -12.94 3.23
N MET A 616 -6.25 -13.65 2.23
CA MET A 616 -5.48 -14.34 1.18
C MET A 616 -4.38 -13.48 0.54
N ASN A 617 -3.22 -14.10 0.33
CA ASN A 617 -2.11 -13.47 -0.36
C ASN A 617 -2.19 -13.66 -1.88
N LEU A 618 -1.40 -12.87 -2.63
CA LEU A 618 -1.39 -12.90 -4.09
C LEU A 618 -0.91 -14.24 -4.68
N MET A 619 -0.02 -14.98 -4.01
CA MET A 619 0.47 -16.27 -4.49
C MET A 619 -0.61 -17.35 -4.39
N GLU A 620 -1.44 -17.31 -3.35
CA GLU A 620 -2.61 -18.20 -3.21
C GLU A 620 -3.66 -17.93 -4.30
N ILE A 621 -3.99 -16.65 -4.55
CA ILE A 621 -4.87 -16.27 -5.68
C ILE A 621 -4.30 -16.83 -6.98
N ARG A 622 -3.00 -16.64 -7.23
CA ARG A 622 -2.31 -17.11 -8.44
C ARG A 622 -2.35 -18.63 -8.59
N ALA A 623 -2.06 -19.37 -7.52
CA ALA A 623 -2.09 -20.83 -7.53
C ALA A 623 -3.51 -21.39 -7.75
N LYS A 624 -4.53 -20.76 -7.14
CA LYS A 624 -5.95 -21.09 -7.34
C LYS A 624 -6.40 -20.76 -8.77
N ALA A 625 -6.07 -19.56 -9.27
CA ALA A 625 -6.39 -19.10 -10.63
C ALA A 625 -5.76 -19.97 -11.72
N ARG A 626 -4.44 -20.27 -11.65
CA ARG A 626 -3.77 -21.20 -12.59
C ARG A 626 -4.45 -22.57 -12.61
N ARG A 627 -4.84 -23.10 -11.44
CA ARG A 627 -5.52 -24.40 -11.32
C ARG A 627 -6.93 -24.40 -11.95
N LEU A 628 -7.67 -23.29 -11.84
CA LEU A 628 -8.96 -23.12 -12.51
C LEU A 628 -8.79 -22.96 -14.03
N LYS A 629 -7.81 -22.16 -14.49
CA LYS A 629 -7.48 -22.00 -15.92
C LYS A 629 -7.17 -23.34 -16.60
N GLN A 630 -6.35 -24.17 -15.98
CA GLN A 630 -5.98 -25.50 -16.48
C GLN A 630 -7.13 -26.53 -16.52
N ARG A 631 -8.21 -26.33 -15.76
CA ARG A 631 -9.32 -27.30 -15.62
C ARG A 631 -10.62 -26.87 -16.28
N HIS A 632 -10.86 -25.56 -16.37
CA HIS A 632 -12.14 -24.97 -16.74
C HIS A 632 -12.00 -23.76 -17.69
N ASP A 633 -10.79 -23.49 -18.21
CA ASP A 633 -10.49 -22.35 -19.10
C ASP A 633 -11.05 -21.00 -18.58
N LEU A 634 -10.65 -20.66 -17.35
CA LEU A 634 -10.97 -19.43 -16.66
C LEU A 634 -10.85 -18.19 -17.58
N LYS A 635 -11.95 -17.42 -17.66
CA LYS A 635 -12.12 -16.22 -18.48
C LYS A 635 -12.22 -14.92 -17.66
N MET A 636 -12.60 -14.97 -16.39
CA MET A 636 -12.71 -13.78 -15.54
C MET A 636 -12.26 -14.05 -14.10
N ILE A 637 -11.59 -13.09 -13.48
CA ILE A 637 -11.31 -13.06 -12.04
C ILE A 637 -11.90 -11.79 -11.43
N VAL A 638 -12.52 -11.90 -10.25
CA VAL A 638 -12.94 -10.79 -9.38
C VAL A 638 -12.21 -10.94 -8.03
N VAL A 639 -11.70 -9.84 -7.49
CA VAL A 639 -11.08 -9.75 -6.15
C VAL A 639 -11.77 -8.65 -5.35
N ASP A 640 -12.40 -9.00 -4.23
CA ASP A 640 -13.34 -8.13 -3.50
C ASP A 640 -13.05 -8.07 -1.98
N TYR A 641 -12.36 -7.06 -1.45
CA TYR A 641 -11.77 -5.87 -2.12
C TYR A 641 -10.25 -5.79 -1.92
N LEU A 642 -9.58 -5.06 -2.82
CA LEU A 642 -8.12 -4.96 -2.93
C LEU A 642 -7.46 -4.56 -1.61
N GLN A 643 -8.06 -3.62 -0.87
CA GLN A 643 -7.58 -3.18 0.45
C GLN A 643 -7.83 -4.17 1.60
N LEU A 644 -8.22 -5.43 1.35
CA LEU A 644 -8.15 -6.54 2.32
C LEU A 644 -7.08 -7.61 1.99
N MET A 645 -6.39 -7.49 0.84
CA MET A 645 -5.25 -8.37 0.55
C MET A 645 -4.07 -8.08 1.48
N SER A 646 -3.22 -9.08 1.67
CA SER A 646 -1.95 -9.00 2.40
C SER A 646 -0.75 -9.19 1.46
N SER A 647 0.32 -8.42 1.64
CA SER A 647 1.65 -8.77 1.12
C SER A 647 2.42 -9.58 2.19
N PRO A 648 3.07 -10.70 1.82
CA PRO A 648 3.93 -11.44 2.75
C PRO A 648 5.24 -10.69 3.08
N LYS A 649 5.57 -9.63 2.34
CA LYS A 649 6.62 -8.69 2.75
C LYS A 649 6.06 -7.68 3.74
N ARG A 650 6.85 -7.34 4.77
CA ARG A 650 6.64 -6.09 5.51
C ARG A 650 6.91 -4.89 4.58
N VAL A 651 5.84 -4.31 4.06
CA VAL A 651 5.84 -2.99 3.43
C VAL A 651 5.41 -1.94 4.46
N GLU A 652 6.16 -0.84 4.54
CA GLU A 652 6.04 0.13 5.63
C GLU A 652 4.85 1.09 5.48
N SER A 653 4.15 1.05 4.34
CA SER A 653 2.96 1.85 4.06
C SER A 653 1.94 1.05 3.24
N ARG A 654 0.67 1.12 3.64
CA ARG A 654 -0.46 0.47 2.93
C ARG A 654 -0.58 0.93 1.47
N GLN A 655 -0.12 2.15 1.17
CA GLN A 655 -0.10 2.70 -0.19
C GLN A 655 0.90 1.97 -1.11
N GLN A 656 2.07 1.62 -0.55
CA GLN A 656 3.10 0.83 -1.24
C GLN A 656 2.67 -0.64 -1.38
N GLU A 657 1.96 -1.16 -0.38
CA GLU A 657 1.35 -2.49 -0.43
C GLU A 657 0.30 -2.60 -1.53
N VAL A 658 -0.67 -1.67 -1.58
CA VAL A 658 -1.71 -1.63 -2.62
C VAL A 658 -1.09 -1.43 -4.02
N ALA A 659 0.03 -0.71 -4.15
CA ALA A 659 0.78 -0.62 -5.40
C ALA A 659 1.45 -1.96 -5.81
N GLU A 660 2.11 -2.65 -4.88
CA GLU A 660 2.70 -3.98 -5.15
C GLU A 660 1.61 -5.02 -5.52
N LEU A 661 0.47 -4.98 -4.82
CA LEU A 661 -0.71 -5.81 -5.09
C LEU A 661 -1.33 -5.51 -6.46
N SER A 662 -1.53 -4.23 -6.80
CA SER A 662 -2.05 -3.78 -8.11
C SER A 662 -1.19 -4.28 -9.27
N ARG A 663 0.12 -4.00 -9.23
CA ARG A 663 1.10 -4.53 -10.19
C ARG A 663 1.09 -6.06 -10.22
N GLY A 664 0.98 -6.71 -9.07
CA GLY A 664 0.93 -8.16 -8.92
C GLY A 664 -0.31 -8.81 -9.55
N LEU A 665 -1.46 -8.15 -9.49
CA LEU A 665 -2.70 -8.53 -10.16
C LEU A 665 -2.64 -8.25 -11.67
N LYS A 666 -1.97 -7.17 -12.12
CA LYS A 666 -1.70 -6.93 -13.54
C LYS A 666 -0.79 -7.99 -14.16
N LEU A 667 0.20 -8.47 -13.41
CA LEU A 667 1.01 -9.62 -13.83
C LEU A 667 0.19 -10.92 -13.87
N LEU A 668 -0.66 -11.16 -12.86
CA LEU A 668 -1.60 -12.30 -12.85
C LEU A 668 -2.53 -12.29 -14.07
N ALA A 669 -3.10 -11.14 -14.43
CA ALA A 669 -4.01 -11.01 -15.56
C ALA A 669 -3.36 -11.44 -16.89
N LYS A 670 -2.10 -11.04 -17.11
CA LYS A 670 -1.30 -11.46 -18.26
C LYS A 670 -0.97 -12.96 -18.19
N GLU A 671 -0.50 -13.43 -17.04
CA GLU A 671 -0.04 -14.81 -16.81
C GLU A 671 -1.15 -15.86 -16.98
N VAL A 672 -2.40 -15.51 -16.65
CA VAL A 672 -3.57 -16.40 -16.72
C VAL A 672 -4.45 -16.11 -17.95
N GLU A 673 -4.07 -15.12 -18.78
CA GLU A 673 -4.79 -14.70 -19.98
C GLU A 673 -6.28 -14.43 -19.72
N CYS A 674 -6.57 -13.64 -18.68
CA CYS A 674 -7.93 -13.26 -18.31
C CYS A 674 -8.01 -11.83 -17.76
N PRO A 675 -9.11 -11.09 -17.99
CA PRO A 675 -9.43 -9.88 -17.24
C PRO A 675 -9.50 -10.16 -15.73
N VAL A 676 -8.79 -9.35 -14.96
CA VAL A 676 -8.83 -9.32 -13.49
C VAL A 676 -9.52 -8.04 -13.04
N ILE A 677 -10.64 -8.17 -12.34
CA ILE A 677 -11.42 -7.08 -11.76
C ILE A 677 -11.03 -6.96 -10.28
N ALA A 678 -10.43 -5.84 -9.90
CA ALA A 678 -10.11 -5.52 -8.52
C ALA A 678 -11.11 -4.46 -8.00
N VAL A 679 -11.85 -4.79 -6.95
CA VAL A 679 -12.72 -3.83 -6.26
C VAL A 679 -11.88 -2.94 -5.35
N SER A 680 -12.12 -1.63 -5.35
CA SER A 680 -11.37 -0.67 -4.53
C SER A 680 -12.29 0.39 -3.91
N GLN A 681 -12.04 0.78 -2.66
CA GLN A 681 -12.79 1.86 -2.01
C GLN A 681 -12.24 3.24 -2.39
N LEU A 682 -13.14 4.22 -2.61
CA LEU A 682 -12.79 5.61 -2.91
C LEU A 682 -12.58 6.46 -1.64
N ASN A 683 -11.63 7.39 -1.71
CA ASN A 683 -11.41 8.41 -0.68
C ASN A 683 -12.58 9.41 -0.58
N ARG A 684 -12.52 10.35 0.38
CA ARG A 684 -13.57 11.38 0.61
C ARG A 684 -13.45 12.63 -0.26
N GLY A 685 -12.56 12.64 -1.25
CA GLY A 685 -12.33 13.76 -2.17
C GLY A 685 -13.59 14.27 -2.90
N PRO A 686 -14.50 13.40 -3.41
CA PRO A 686 -15.71 13.87 -4.09
C PRO A 686 -16.68 14.61 -3.16
N GLU A 687 -16.76 14.19 -1.90
CA GLU A 687 -17.68 14.76 -0.90
C GLU A 687 -17.36 16.23 -0.57
N GLN A 688 -16.10 16.64 -0.71
CA GLN A 688 -15.62 17.99 -0.40
C GLN A 688 -15.68 18.95 -1.61
N ARG A 689 -15.86 18.44 -2.84
CA ARG A 689 -16.03 19.27 -4.05
C ARG A 689 -17.46 19.79 -4.20
N THR A 690 -17.64 20.82 -5.03
CA THR A 690 -18.98 21.24 -5.50
C THR A 690 -19.58 20.18 -6.43
N ASP A 691 -18.77 19.64 -7.34
CA ASP A 691 -19.11 18.47 -8.15
C ASP A 691 -18.74 17.18 -7.41
N LYS A 692 -19.78 16.42 -7.03
CA LYS A 692 -19.67 15.17 -6.26
C LYS A 692 -19.27 13.96 -7.12
N ARG A 693 -19.21 14.08 -8.45
CA ARG A 693 -18.81 12.97 -9.34
C ARG A 693 -17.37 12.52 -9.03
N PRO A 694 -17.11 11.24 -8.78
CA PRO A 694 -15.77 10.69 -8.61
C PRO A 694 -14.83 10.93 -9.80
N GLN A 695 -13.54 11.05 -9.50
CA GLN A 695 -12.46 11.28 -10.46
C GLN A 695 -11.28 10.33 -10.16
N LEU A 696 -10.33 10.18 -11.09
CA LEU A 696 -9.11 9.38 -10.87
C LEU A 696 -8.24 9.86 -9.69
N SER A 697 -8.48 11.07 -9.18
CA SER A 697 -7.83 11.62 -7.99
C SER A 697 -8.42 11.08 -6.66
N ASP A 698 -9.50 10.31 -6.74
CA ASP A 698 -10.29 9.85 -5.59
C ASP A 698 -10.10 8.35 -5.29
N LEU A 699 -9.49 7.62 -6.23
CA LEU A 699 -8.89 6.30 -6.02
C LEU A 699 -7.58 6.35 -5.22
N ARG A 700 -7.05 7.55 -4.95
CA ARG A 700 -5.72 7.76 -4.40
C ARG A 700 -5.77 7.98 -2.89
N GLU A 701 -5.08 7.12 -2.15
CA GLU A 701 -4.63 7.47 -0.80
C GLU A 701 -3.40 8.40 -0.85
N SER A 702 -2.61 8.35 -1.93
CA SER A 702 -1.46 9.22 -2.19
C SER A 702 -1.86 10.70 -2.32
N GLY A 703 -0.97 11.59 -1.91
CA GLY A 703 -1.18 13.04 -1.97
C GLY A 703 -0.58 13.70 -3.21
N CYS A 704 -0.86 15.01 -3.35
CA CYS A 704 -0.53 15.79 -4.55
C CYS A 704 0.41 16.97 -4.21
N LEU A 705 1.03 17.53 -5.24
CA LEU A 705 2.04 18.59 -5.18
C LEU A 705 1.51 19.89 -5.80
N THR A 706 2.09 21.06 -5.51
CA THR A 706 1.69 22.32 -6.20
C THR A 706 2.33 22.48 -7.58
N ALA A 707 1.77 23.37 -8.40
CA ALA A 707 2.32 23.74 -9.71
C ALA A 707 3.80 24.15 -9.64
N ASP A 708 4.16 24.91 -8.60
CA ASP A 708 5.51 25.46 -8.34
C ASP A 708 6.54 24.39 -7.92
N THR A 709 6.13 23.12 -7.78
CA THR A 709 7.03 22.00 -7.47
C THR A 709 7.91 21.67 -8.67
N ARG A 710 9.22 21.62 -8.45
CA ARG A 710 10.26 21.54 -9.49
C ARG A 710 10.91 20.16 -9.52
N VAL A 711 10.72 19.46 -10.62
CA VAL A 711 11.26 18.12 -10.88
C VAL A 711 12.64 18.25 -11.54
N ILE A 712 13.61 17.44 -11.10
CA ILE A 712 14.95 17.43 -11.71
C ILE A 712 14.96 16.46 -12.90
N ARG A 713 15.21 17.00 -14.11
CA ARG A 713 15.33 16.20 -15.34
C ARG A 713 16.66 15.44 -15.36
N ALA A 714 16.62 14.15 -15.66
CA ALA A 714 17.83 13.33 -15.80
C ALA A 714 18.62 13.62 -17.09
N ASP A 715 17.97 14.16 -18.14
CA ASP A 715 18.67 14.49 -19.38
C ASP A 715 19.66 15.66 -19.25
N THR A 716 19.35 16.64 -18.41
CA THR A 716 20.03 17.95 -18.39
C THR A 716 20.38 18.44 -16.98
N ASN A 717 19.93 17.76 -15.93
CA ASN A 717 19.95 18.23 -14.53
C ASN A 717 19.26 19.59 -14.29
N ALA A 718 18.58 20.14 -15.31
CA ALA A 718 17.72 21.30 -15.17
C ALA A 718 16.47 20.94 -14.34
N GLU A 719 15.94 21.94 -13.65
CA GLU A 719 14.62 21.84 -13.01
C GLU A 719 13.54 22.31 -13.99
N ILE A 720 12.38 21.66 -13.95
CA ILE A 720 11.15 22.11 -14.61
C ILE A 720 9.98 21.98 -13.62
N THR A 721 9.08 22.96 -13.58
CA THR A 721 7.89 22.89 -12.71
C THR A 721 6.83 21.93 -13.25
N LEU A 722 5.99 21.38 -12.37
CA LEU A 722 4.79 20.65 -12.78
C LEU A 722 3.84 21.54 -13.63
N GLY A 723 3.79 22.84 -13.33
CA GLY A 723 3.07 23.84 -14.13
C GLY A 723 3.60 23.98 -15.56
N GLU A 724 4.92 24.10 -15.74
CA GLU A 724 5.57 24.20 -17.06
C GLU A 724 5.45 22.89 -17.86
N LEU A 725 5.55 21.72 -17.20
CA LEU A 725 5.32 20.42 -17.84
C LEU A 725 3.92 20.34 -18.44
N LEU A 726 2.89 20.71 -17.66
CA LEU A 726 1.50 20.71 -18.11
C LEU A 726 1.24 21.76 -19.20
N ALA A 727 1.69 23.00 -19.00
CA ALA A 727 1.47 24.11 -19.93
C ALA A 727 2.20 23.93 -21.27
N GLY A 728 3.37 23.28 -21.25
CA GLY A 728 4.11 22.88 -22.46
C GLY A 728 3.61 21.59 -23.11
N GLY A 729 2.62 20.90 -22.53
CA GLY A 729 2.12 19.61 -23.01
C GLY A 729 3.17 18.50 -23.02
N LEU A 730 4.23 18.64 -22.21
CA LEU A 730 5.42 17.78 -22.28
C LEU A 730 5.13 16.38 -21.74
N ARG A 731 5.57 15.38 -22.51
CA ARG A 731 5.44 13.95 -22.19
C ARG A 731 6.79 13.25 -22.24
N ASP A 732 6.84 12.10 -21.58
CA ASP A 732 7.97 11.17 -21.54
C ASP A 732 9.32 11.83 -21.20
N VAL A 733 9.28 12.75 -20.23
CA VAL A 733 10.44 13.51 -19.76
C VAL A 733 11.29 12.62 -18.84
N PRO A 734 12.59 12.42 -19.11
CA PRO A 734 13.46 11.65 -18.22
C PRO A 734 13.73 12.46 -16.94
N VAL A 735 13.45 11.85 -15.79
CA VAL A 735 13.60 12.43 -14.44
C VAL A 735 14.47 11.53 -13.56
N TRP A 736 15.01 12.10 -12.48
CA TRP A 736 15.70 11.30 -11.47
C TRP A 736 14.73 10.71 -10.46
N ALA A 737 14.91 9.41 -10.17
CA ALA A 737 14.23 8.67 -9.12
C ALA A 737 15.22 7.77 -8.37
N LEU A 738 14.77 7.16 -7.28
CA LEU A 738 15.51 6.18 -6.48
C LEU A 738 15.08 4.75 -6.82
N ASP A 739 16.04 3.83 -6.91
CA ASP A 739 15.82 2.39 -6.98
C ASP A 739 15.50 1.78 -5.60
N ASP A 740 15.19 0.48 -5.56
CA ASP A 740 14.89 -0.26 -4.33
C ASP A 740 16.10 -0.31 -3.35
N ARG A 741 17.29 0.14 -3.77
CA ARG A 741 18.50 0.28 -2.95
C ARG A 741 18.81 1.74 -2.58
N LEU A 742 17.85 2.65 -2.78
CA LEU A 742 17.98 4.09 -2.53
C LEU A 742 19.13 4.75 -3.31
N ARG A 743 19.37 4.31 -4.55
CA ARG A 743 20.35 4.89 -5.47
C ARG A 743 19.69 5.50 -6.69
N TYR A 744 20.37 6.44 -7.34
CA TYR A 744 19.83 7.12 -8.52
C TYR A 744 19.58 6.20 -9.73
N THR A 745 18.37 6.24 -10.26
CA THR A 745 17.96 5.60 -11.51
C THR A 745 17.23 6.62 -12.39
N PRO A 746 17.58 6.77 -13.69
CA PRO A 746 16.86 7.64 -14.60
C PRO A 746 15.57 6.95 -15.05
N ARG A 747 14.42 7.64 -14.91
CA ARG A 747 13.10 7.06 -15.20
C ARG A 747 12.24 8.04 -15.99
N THR A 748 11.30 7.51 -16.77
CA THR A 748 10.45 8.32 -17.66
C THR A 748 9.22 8.82 -16.91
N MET A 749 9.09 10.14 -16.79
CA MET A 749 7.86 10.81 -16.36
C MET A 749 6.95 11.01 -17.58
N THR A 750 5.90 10.21 -17.70
CA THR A 750 5.09 10.17 -18.95
C THR A 750 4.24 11.42 -19.14
N HIS A 751 3.70 11.98 -18.05
CA HIS A 751 2.94 13.22 -18.05
C HIS A 751 2.73 13.74 -16.61
N ALA A 752 2.49 15.04 -16.48
CA ALA A 752 1.93 15.68 -15.30
C ALA A 752 0.50 16.18 -15.60
N PHE A 753 -0.36 16.23 -14.58
CA PHE A 753 -1.78 16.58 -14.73
C PHE A 753 -2.36 17.24 -13.46
N PRO A 754 -3.46 18.02 -13.57
CA PRO A 754 -4.10 18.64 -12.41
C PRO A 754 -4.95 17.62 -11.61
N SER A 755 -4.91 17.73 -10.29
CA SER A 755 -5.62 16.88 -9.31
C SER A 755 -6.62 17.68 -8.45
N GLY A 756 -7.14 18.78 -9.02
CA GLY A 756 -8.13 19.66 -8.41
C GLY A 756 -7.54 20.73 -7.49
N ILE A 757 -8.39 21.28 -6.61
CA ILE A 757 -8.00 22.17 -5.52
C ILE A 757 -8.02 21.36 -4.22
N ARG A 758 -6.95 21.43 -3.42
CA ARG A 758 -6.84 20.72 -2.13
C ARG A 758 -6.12 21.61 -1.10
N ARG A 759 -6.27 21.27 0.19
CA ARG A 759 -5.54 21.94 1.26
C ARG A 759 -4.06 21.55 1.25
N VAL A 760 -3.19 22.55 1.13
CA VAL A 760 -1.74 22.40 0.98
C VAL A 760 -1.00 22.88 2.23
N TYR A 761 0.16 22.29 2.46
CA TYR A 761 1.09 22.60 3.53
C TYR A 761 2.50 22.80 2.94
N ARG A 762 3.24 23.77 3.48
CA ARG A 762 4.68 23.93 3.23
C ARG A 762 5.46 23.11 4.25
N LEU A 763 6.27 22.20 3.76
CA LEU A 763 7.27 21.48 4.52
C LEU A 763 8.62 22.20 4.39
N THR A 764 9.29 22.46 5.52
CA THR A 764 10.61 23.12 5.57
C THR A 764 11.63 22.22 6.28
N LEU A 765 12.79 22.00 5.68
CA LEU A 765 13.83 21.11 6.21
C LEU A 765 15.04 21.86 6.82
N GLY A 766 15.89 21.12 7.53
CA GLY A 766 17.09 21.60 8.22
C GLY A 766 18.13 22.24 7.30
N SER A 767 18.26 21.73 6.07
CA SER A 767 19.02 22.34 4.97
C SER A 767 18.44 23.67 4.44
N GLY A 768 17.18 24.00 4.77
CA GLY A 768 16.44 25.13 4.21
C GLY A 768 15.69 24.83 2.90
N ARG A 769 15.74 23.59 2.41
CA ARG A 769 14.87 23.08 1.33
C ARG A 769 13.40 23.16 1.75
N THR A 770 12.51 23.41 0.78
CA THR A 770 11.06 23.56 1.01
C THR A 770 10.25 22.94 -0.13
N ILE A 771 9.12 22.31 0.20
CA ILE A 771 8.16 21.77 -0.78
C ILE A 771 6.72 22.03 -0.32
N GLU A 772 5.79 22.15 -1.27
CA GLU A 772 4.37 22.40 -0.98
C GLU A 772 3.52 21.22 -1.48
N ALA A 773 2.87 20.52 -0.56
CA ALA A 773 2.16 19.27 -0.80
C ALA A 773 0.86 19.16 0.03
N THR A 774 -0.03 18.23 -0.31
CA THR A 774 -1.22 17.94 0.50
C THR A 774 -0.86 17.16 1.77
N GLY A 775 -1.73 17.22 2.80
CA GLY A 775 -1.48 16.54 4.09
C GLY A 775 -1.27 15.03 3.97
N ASN A 776 -1.93 14.37 3.01
CA ASN A 776 -1.77 12.94 2.74
C ASN A 776 -0.58 12.59 1.84
N HIS A 777 0.23 13.57 1.39
CA HIS A 777 1.38 13.29 0.53
C HIS A 777 2.49 12.59 1.31
N PRO A 778 2.93 11.38 0.90
CA PRO A 778 3.96 10.64 1.61
C PRO A 778 5.38 11.13 1.28
N PHE A 779 6.26 11.07 2.29
CA PHE A 779 7.69 11.34 2.19
C PHE A 779 8.45 10.16 2.81
N LEU A 780 9.54 9.75 2.17
CA LEU A 780 10.35 8.62 2.63
C LEU A 780 11.12 9.01 3.91
N THR A 781 10.95 8.23 4.98
CA THR A 781 11.65 8.35 6.27
C THR A 781 12.55 7.14 6.52
N PHE A 782 13.30 7.12 7.63
CA PHE A 782 14.01 5.93 8.12
C PHE A 782 13.09 4.73 8.44
N GLU A 783 11.80 4.99 8.69
CA GLU A 783 10.77 3.99 9.02
C GLU A 783 9.68 4.03 7.93
N GLY A 784 10.13 4.10 6.67
CA GLY A 784 9.30 4.06 5.46
C GLY A 784 8.61 5.36 5.06
N TRP A 785 7.74 5.26 4.06
CA TRP A 785 6.95 6.37 3.52
C TRP A 785 5.83 6.79 4.48
N ARG A 786 5.89 8.02 5.01
CA ARG A 786 4.88 8.58 5.95
C ARG A 786 4.22 9.84 5.39
N SER A 787 2.93 10.03 5.64
CA SER A 787 2.23 11.22 5.13
C SER A 787 2.68 12.50 5.85
N LEU A 788 2.63 13.63 5.15
CA LEU A 788 3.01 14.95 5.69
C LEU A 788 2.24 15.31 6.97
N ALA A 789 0.99 14.85 7.12
CA ALA A 789 0.17 15.06 8.32
C ALA A 789 0.64 14.23 9.54
N GLU A 790 1.38 13.14 9.31
CA GLU A 790 1.92 12.24 10.34
C GLU A 790 3.38 12.54 10.71
N LEU A 791 4.07 13.42 9.96
CA LEU A 791 5.46 13.81 10.23
C LEU A 791 5.54 14.78 11.44
N PRO A 792 6.09 14.38 12.59
CA PRO A 792 6.40 15.33 13.66
C PRO A 792 7.58 16.23 13.24
N ILE A 793 7.62 17.44 13.81
CA ILE A 793 8.83 18.28 13.76
C ILE A 793 9.98 17.51 14.43
N GLY A 794 11.14 17.47 13.79
CA GLY A 794 12.27 16.61 14.16
C GLY A 794 12.29 15.23 13.48
N ALA A 795 11.25 14.84 12.73
CA ALA A 795 11.33 13.69 11.82
C ALA A 795 12.41 13.91 10.75
N ARG A 796 12.92 12.83 10.15
CA ARG A 796 13.93 12.90 9.08
C ARG A 796 13.43 12.24 7.81
N ILE A 797 13.61 12.94 6.69
CA ILE A 797 13.14 12.50 5.37
C ILE A 797 14.28 12.43 4.34
N ALA A 798 14.09 11.62 3.31
CA ALA A 798 15.07 11.36 2.28
C ALA A 798 15.25 12.57 1.35
N THR A 799 16.50 13.03 1.25
CA THR A 799 16.94 14.05 0.29
C THR A 799 18.18 13.58 -0.46
N PRO A 800 18.52 14.16 -1.63
CA PRO A 800 19.77 13.91 -2.32
C PRO A 800 21.01 14.15 -1.44
N ARG A 801 21.86 13.13 -1.32
CA ARG A 801 23.26 13.26 -0.85
C ARG A 801 24.16 13.77 -1.97
N HIS A 802 23.90 13.35 -3.21
CA HIS A 802 24.58 13.80 -4.42
C HIS A 802 23.57 13.97 -5.56
N VAL A 803 23.98 14.53 -6.72
CA VAL A 803 23.21 14.49 -7.97
C VAL A 803 24.13 13.95 -9.08
N PRO A 804 23.73 12.93 -9.86
CA PRO A 804 24.57 12.35 -10.91
C PRO A 804 24.90 13.32 -12.05
N ALA A 805 25.79 12.89 -12.97
CA ALA A 805 25.99 13.57 -14.24
C ALA A 805 24.71 13.50 -15.11
N PRO A 806 24.39 14.54 -15.89
CA PRO A 806 23.22 14.54 -16.77
C PRO A 806 23.44 13.57 -17.94
N LEU A 807 22.38 12.91 -18.42
CA LEU A 807 22.47 11.96 -19.54
C LEU A 807 22.91 12.62 -20.86
N ARG A 808 22.75 13.95 -20.99
CA ARG A 808 23.22 14.77 -22.10
C ARG A 808 24.06 15.93 -21.56
N VAL A 809 25.38 15.76 -21.60
CA VAL A 809 26.34 16.81 -21.27
C VAL A 809 26.44 17.79 -22.44
N GLN A 810 26.42 19.09 -22.17
CA GLN A 810 26.58 20.17 -23.15
C GLN A 810 27.71 21.10 -22.69
N PRO A 811 28.90 21.06 -23.28
CA PRO A 811 29.99 21.99 -22.95
C PRO A 811 29.76 23.38 -23.54
N TRP A 812 30.29 24.40 -22.86
CA TRP A 812 30.31 25.81 -23.29
C TRP A 812 31.76 26.29 -23.52
N PRO A 813 32.00 27.44 -24.17
CA PRO A 813 33.29 28.14 -24.09
C PRO A 813 33.59 28.55 -22.65
N GLU A 814 34.84 28.45 -22.21
CA GLU A 814 35.22 28.75 -20.81
C GLU A 814 35.05 30.24 -20.48
N GLU A 815 35.20 31.10 -21.48
CA GLU A 815 34.96 32.53 -21.43
C GLU A 815 33.51 32.87 -21.09
N GLU A 816 32.54 32.15 -21.67
CA GLU A 816 31.12 32.32 -21.38
C GLU A 816 30.81 31.91 -19.93
N VAL A 817 31.41 30.80 -19.48
CA VAL A 817 31.26 30.30 -18.10
C VAL A 817 31.88 31.27 -17.08
N THR A 818 33.08 31.78 -17.35
CA THR A 818 33.75 32.82 -16.53
C THR A 818 32.92 34.09 -16.46
N LEU A 819 32.50 34.65 -17.60
CA LEU A 819 31.74 35.91 -17.62
C LEU A 819 30.41 35.77 -16.87
N LEU A 820 29.68 34.67 -17.08
CA LEU A 820 28.42 34.42 -16.40
C LEU A 820 28.61 34.31 -14.88
N ALA A 821 29.63 33.58 -14.42
CA ALA A 821 29.93 33.41 -12.99
C ALA A 821 30.25 34.74 -12.30
N HIS A 822 31.07 35.60 -12.93
CA HIS A 822 31.42 36.91 -12.37
C HIS A 822 30.24 37.88 -12.36
N LEU A 823 29.42 37.92 -13.43
CA LEU A 823 28.23 38.77 -13.48
C LEU A 823 27.18 38.34 -12.43
N LEU A 824 26.87 37.04 -12.35
CA LEU A 824 25.95 36.50 -11.33
C LEU A 824 26.44 36.81 -9.91
N GLY A 825 27.74 36.61 -9.64
CA GLY A 825 28.34 36.92 -8.34
C GLY A 825 28.29 38.41 -7.99
N SER A 826 28.53 39.30 -8.94
CA SER A 826 28.50 40.76 -8.69
C SER A 826 27.10 41.32 -8.37
N GLY A 827 26.04 40.57 -8.71
CA GLY A 827 24.65 40.98 -8.54
C GLY A 827 24.11 41.77 -9.72
N PHE A 828 23.32 41.11 -10.58
CA PHE A 828 22.61 41.75 -11.69
C PHE A 828 21.62 42.82 -11.20
N GLY A 829 21.73 44.04 -11.72
CA GLY A 829 20.57 44.95 -11.85
C GLY A 829 20.34 46.00 -10.76
N ASP A 830 21.24 46.17 -9.78
CA ASP A 830 21.22 47.35 -8.88
C ASP A 830 22.50 48.19 -9.05
N GLY A 831 22.34 49.52 -9.00
CA GLY A 831 23.30 50.54 -9.46
C GLY A 831 24.56 50.71 -8.60
N ALA A 832 25.30 49.63 -8.40
CA ALA A 832 26.45 49.52 -7.51
C ALA A 832 27.59 48.68 -8.11
N GLY A 833 27.29 47.50 -8.65
CA GLY A 833 28.27 46.54 -9.20
C GLY A 833 28.28 46.42 -10.73
N SER A 834 27.14 46.66 -11.37
CA SER A 834 27.00 46.71 -12.83
C SER A 834 26.03 47.84 -13.20
N VAL A 835 26.35 48.64 -14.22
CA VAL A 835 25.57 49.84 -14.56
C VAL A 835 24.48 49.46 -15.57
N ALA A 836 23.39 48.89 -15.06
CA ALA A 836 22.31 48.30 -15.86
C ALA A 836 21.49 49.35 -16.65
N GLY A 837 21.97 49.68 -17.84
CA GLY A 837 21.23 50.21 -18.98
C GLY A 837 21.85 49.64 -20.26
N PRO A 838 21.14 49.64 -21.41
CA PRO A 838 21.64 49.07 -22.66
C PRO A 838 23.00 49.68 -23.08
N ASP A 839 23.24 50.94 -22.75
CA ASP A 839 24.45 51.68 -23.11
C ASP A 839 25.64 51.53 -22.12
N ARG A 840 25.51 50.78 -21.02
CA ARG A 840 26.44 50.88 -19.87
C ARG A 840 26.86 49.57 -19.17
N ILE A 841 26.68 48.41 -19.80
CA ILE A 841 27.05 47.11 -19.20
C ILE A 841 28.54 47.05 -18.78
N GLY A 842 28.81 46.42 -17.63
CA GLY A 842 30.13 46.42 -16.99
C GLY A 842 30.21 45.55 -15.74
N TYR A 843 31.41 45.44 -15.16
CA TYR A 843 31.75 44.63 -13.98
C TYR A 843 32.68 45.40 -13.04
N ALA A 844 32.48 45.28 -11.72
CA ALA A 844 33.31 45.93 -10.71
C ALA A 844 33.94 44.93 -9.73
N SER A 845 35.22 45.10 -9.41
CA SER A 845 35.97 44.29 -8.44
C SER A 845 37.10 45.08 -7.79
N ARG A 846 37.50 44.64 -6.58
CA ARG A 846 38.73 45.08 -5.89
C ARG A 846 39.91 44.12 -6.09
N ASP A 847 39.60 42.90 -6.49
CA ASP A 847 40.51 41.78 -6.76
C ASP A 847 40.91 41.87 -8.24
N GLU A 848 42.20 41.96 -8.53
CA GLU A 848 42.73 42.29 -9.86
C GLU A 848 42.71 41.07 -10.81
N GLU A 849 42.96 39.86 -10.30
CA GLU A 849 42.82 38.60 -11.05
C GLU A 849 41.38 38.44 -11.57
N ASN A 850 40.39 38.74 -10.73
CA ASN A 850 38.98 38.76 -11.12
C ASN A 850 38.67 39.79 -12.24
N LEU A 851 39.44 40.89 -12.35
CA LEU A 851 39.28 41.87 -13.42
C LEU A 851 39.94 41.37 -14.72
N GLU A 852 41.13 40.77 -14.61
CA GLU A 852 41.83 40.18 -15.77
C GLU A 852 41.03 39.05 -16.40
N ALA A 853 40.52 38.10 -15.60
CA ALA A 853 39.68 37.00 -16.09
C ALA A 853 38.45 37.49 -16.85
N VAL A 854 37.76 38.52 -16.34
CA VAL A 854 36.60 39.13 -16.99
C VAL A 854 36.98 39.93 -18.23
N ALA A 855 38.12 40.62 -18.23
CA ALA A 855 38.64 41.35 -19.39
C ALA A 855 39.15 40.42 -20.50
N ILE A 856 39.57 39.20 -20.18
CA ILE A 856 39.84 38.13 -21.15
C ILE A 856 38.51 37.61 -21.71
N ALA A 857 37.58 37.21 -20.83
CA ALA A 857 36.28 36.65 -21.23
C ALA A 857 35.44 37.59 -22.12
N ALA A 858 35.50 38.91 -21.90
CA ALA A 858 34.81 39.88 -22.76
C ALA A 858 35.27 39.86 -24.23
N LYS A 859 36.52 39.44 -24.51
CA LYS A 859 37.08 39.39 -25.88
C LYS A 859 36.42 38.32 -26.75
N HIS A 860 35.93 37.23 -26.16
CA HIS A 860 35.14 36.20 -26.86
C HIS A 860 33.93 36.79 -27.58
N PHE A 861 33.25 37.75 -26.94
CA PHE A 861 32.12 38.49 -27.48
C PHE A 861 32.52 39.65 -28.42
N GLY A 862 33.81 39.74 -28.79
CA GLY A 862 34.36 40.87 -29.56
C GLY A 862 34.48 42.19 -28.78
N VAL A 863 34.31 42.16 -27.45
CA VAL A 863 34.25 43.39 -26.63
C VAL A 863 35.59 43.64 -25.92
N ALA A 864 36.22 44.77 -26.26
CA ALA A 864 37.39 45.26 -25.56
C ALA A 864 36.98 45.97 -24.26
N ALA A 865 37.13 45.30 -23.11
CA ALA A 865 36.83 45.88 -21.80
C ALA A 865 37.72 47.10 -21.50
N VAL A 866 37.10 48.21 -21.05
CA VAL A 866 37.79 49.48 -20.73
C VAL A 866 37.69 49.75 -19.23
N ARG A 867 38.83 49.93 -18.55
CA ARG A 867 38.88 50.30 -17.14
C ARG A 867 38.56 51.78 -16.96
N ASP A 868 37.67 52.12 -16.03
CA ASP A 868 37.41 53.51 -15.65
C ASP A 868 38.48 54.05 -14.70
N GLU A 869 38.91 55.29 -14.94
CA GLU A 869 39.93 56.00 -14.14
C GLU A 869 39.47 56.36 -12.72
N ARG A 870 38.16 56.35 -12.47
CA ARG A 870 37.57 56.69 -11.16
C ARG A 870 37.15 55.41 -10.44
N PRO A 871 37.83 55.01 -9.34
CA PRO A 871 37.42 53.83 -8.57
C PRO A 871 36.04 54.04 -7.95
N SER A 872 35.22 53.00 -8.00
CA SER A 872 33.92 52.95 -7.32
C SER A 872 34.09 52.56 -5.84
N ALA A 873 33.01 52.66 -5.06
CA ALA A 873 32.95 52.07 -3.72
C ALA A 873 33.22 50.55 -3.70
N TYR A 874 33.12 49.88 -4.85
CA TYR A 874 33.29 48.43 -5.04
C TYR A 874 34.62 48.07 -5.72
N GLY A 875 35.49 49.06 -5.97
CA GLY A 875 36.80 48.88 -6.62
C GLY A 875 36.87 49.43 -8.04
N SER A 876 37.83 48.94 -8.82
CA SER A 876 37.96 49.26 -10.24
C SER A 876 36.76 48.74 -11.02
N VAL A 877 36.36 49.48 -12.06
CA VAL A 877 35.22 49.14 -12.92
C VAL A 877 35.72 48.90 -14.33
N LEU A 878 35.34 47.77 -14.92
CA LEU A 878 35.41 47.51 -16.35
C LEU A 878 34.07 47.87 -16.98
N ARG A 879 34.08 48.76 -17.97
CA ARG A 879 32.97 48.96 -18.89
C ARG A 879 33.16 48.11 -20.13
N PHE A 880 32.06 47.62 -20.67
CA PHE A 880 31.99 46.86 -21.92
C PHE A 880 31.38 47.78 -22.99
N PRO A 881 32.19 48.46 -23.81
CA PRO A 881 31.69 49.28 -24.91
C PRO A 881 31.22 48.40 -26.08
N ALA A 882 30.23 48.88 -26.84
CA ALA A 882 29.80 48.22 -28.06
C ALA A 882 30.97 48.09 -29.07
N PRO A 883 31.12 46.95 -29.77
CA PRO A 883 32.18 46.77 -30.75
C PRO A 883 32.16 47.78 -31.91
N PRO A 884 33.32 48.10 -32.52
CA PRO A 884 33.36 48.92 -33.73
C PRO A 884 32.57 48.27 -34.86
N GLY A 885 31.57 48.98 -35.40
CA GLY A 885 30.69 48.49 -36.46
C GLY A 885 29.28 48.12 -36.00
N THR A 886 29.00 48.04 -34.70
CA THR A 886 27.63 47.97 -34.19
C THR A 886 26.88 49.24 -34.60
N GLY A 887 25.86 49.09 -35.45
CA GLY A 887 25.04 50.22 -35.94
C GLY A 887 24.16 50.84 -34.86
N ARG A 888 23.47 51.96 -35.18
CA ARG A 888 22.57 52.65 -34.22
C ARG A 888 21.46 51.77 -33.65
N ASP A 889 21.03 50.76 -34.41
CA ASP A 889 19.99 49.79 -34.02
C ASP A 889 20.58 48.42 -33.65
N GLY A 890 21.91 48.29 -33.61
CA GLY A 890 22.61 47.04 -33.32
C GLY A 890 22.66 46.75 -31.82
N ARG A 891 22.26 45.54 -31.42
CA ARG A 891 22.34 45.09 -30.02
C ARG A 891 23.80 44.82 -29.62
N HIS A 892 24.11 45.00 -28.34
CA HIS A 892 25.43 44.71 -27.79
C HIS A 892 25.57 43.19 -27.57
N PRO A 893 26.61 42.50 -28.07
CA PRO A 893 26.67 41.02 -28.07
C PRO A 893 26.47 40.36 -26.69
N ILE A 894 27.11 40.88 -25.64
CA ILE A 894 26.93 40.37 -24.26
C ILE A 894 25.48 40.58 -23.76
N VAL A 895 24.79 41.65 -24.21
CA VAL A 895 23.39 41.93 -23.81
C VAL A 895 22.44 40.96 -24.51
N GLU A 896 22.67 40.70 -25.81
CA GLU A 896 21.89 39.74 -26.61
C GLU A 896 22.05 38.30 -26.09
N TRP A 897 23.26 37.90 -25.71
CA TRP A 897 23.54 36.63 -25.03
C TRP A 897 22.82 36.53 -23.67
N LEU A 898 22.87 37.57 -22.83
CA LEU A 898 22.15 37.62 -21.54
C LEU A 898 20.62 37.67 -21.68
N GLU A 899 20.12 38.21 -22.79
CA GLU A 899 18.71 38.19 -23.17
C GLU A 899 18.28 36.77 -23.57
N GLY A 900 19.08 36.07 -24.39
CA GLY A 900 18.88 34.66 -24.72
C GLY A 900 18.95 33.71 -23.51
N LEU A 901 19.74 34.06 -22.48
CA LEU A 901 19.75 33.36 -21.19
C LEU A 901 18.63 33.79 -20.22
N GLY A 902 17.78 34.74 -20.62
CA GLY A 902 16.64 35.22 -19.81
C GLY A 902 17.02 35.97 -18.54
N LEU A 903 18.26 36.49 -18.45
CA LEU A 903 18.81 37.17 -17.26
C LEU A 903 18.64 38.69 -17.31
N LEU A 904 18.46 39.27 -18.51
CA LEU A 904 18.32 40.71 -18.69
C LEU A 904 17.07 41.28 -17.99
N GLY A 905 17.16 42.49 -17.45
CA GLY A 905 16.04 43.21 -16.81
C GLY A 905 15.61 42.70 -15.42
N ARG A 906 16.22 41.62 -14.90
CA ARG A 906 15.92 41.11 -13.55
C ARG A 906 16.55 41.98 -12.46
N ARG A 907 15.84 42.14 -11.33
CA ARG A 907 16.40 42.67 -10.07
C ARG A 907 17.35 41.65 -9.42
N PRO A 908 18.30 42.05 -8.56
CA PRO A 908 19.25 41.12 -7.94
C PRO A 908 18.59 39.97 -7.16
N SER A 909 17.42 40.23 -6.55
CA SER A 909 16.63 39.23 -5.83
C SER A 909 15.95 38.17 -6.72
N GLY A 910 15.88 38.40 -8.04
CA GLY A 910 15.32 37.48 -9.04
C GLY A 910 16.37 36.75 -9.89
N ALA A 911 17.66 36.89 -9.58
CA ALA A 911 18.74 36.18 -10.25
C ALA A 911 18.65 34.67 -10.02
N SER A 912 19.02 33.89 -11.03
CA SER A 912 18.99 32.42 -11.05
C SER A 912 20.11 31.89 -11.95
N VAL A 913 20.48 30.63 -11.80
CA VAL A 913 21.43 29.99 -12.73
C VAL A 913 20.66 29.53 -13.98
N PRO A 914 21.11 29.85 -15.21
CA PRO A 914 20.47 29.35 -16.45
C PRO A 914 20.42 27.83 -16.52
N ALA A 915 19.34 27.28 -17.11
CA ALA A 915 19.10 25.84 -17.18
C ALA A 915 20.25 25.05 -17.84
N SER A 916 20.90 25.64 -18.85
CA SER A 916 22.07 25.11 -19.55
C SER A 916 23.27 24.82 -18.64
N VAL A 917 23.49 25.62 -17.58
CA VAL A 917 24.65 25.48 -16.69
C VAL A 917 24.62 24.14 -15.93
N PHE A 918 23.43 23.56 -15.73
CA PHE A 918 23.29 22.24 -15.10
C PHE A 918 23.69 21.09 -16.02
N ALA A 919 23.61 21.29 -17.34
CA ALA A 919 24.04 20.33 -18.36
C ALA A 919 25.56 20.34 -18.60
N LEU A 920 26.32 21.25 -18.00
CA LEU A 920 27.78 21.36 -18.20
C LEU A 920 28.55 20.11 -17.72
N PRO A 921 29.73 19.83 -18.30
CA PRO A 921 30.73 18.90 -17.76
C PRO A 921 31.10 19.22 -16.30
N LYS A 922 31.57 18.24 -15.52
CA LYS A 922 31.94 18.49 -14.10
C LYS A 922 33.07 19.51 -13.99
N GLU A 923 33.95 19.53 -14.97
CA GLU A 923 35.09 20.43 -15.14
C GLU A 923 34.63 21.88 -15.28
N GLN A 924 33.58 22.11 -16.08
CA GLN A 924 33.02 23.44 -16.32
C GLN A 924 32.07 23.89 -15.20
N VAL A 925 31.39 22.97 -14.52
CA VAL A 925 30.72 23.28 -13.24
C VAL A 925 31.76 23.67 -12.17
N THR A 926 32.91 22.99 -12.10
CA THR A 926 34.01 23.34 -11.19
C THR A 926 34.52 24.75 -11.47
N HIS A 927 34.74 25.07 -12.75
CA HIS A 927 35.16 26.38 -13.20
C HIS A 927 34.13 27.48 -12.85
N PHE A 928 32.85 27.25 -13.17
CA PHE A 928 31.74 28.14 -12.83
C PHE A 928 31.68 28.46 -11.33
N LEU A 929 31.69 27.43 -10.47
CA LEU A 929 31.61 27.60 -9.02
C LEU A 929 32.86 28.31 -8.46
N ARG A 930 34.06 27.97 -8.95
CA ARG A 930 35.33 28.62 -8.57
C ARG A 930 35.34 30.12 -8.84
N HIS A 931 34.84 30.54 -10.00
CA HIS A 931 34.72 31.96 -10.38
C HIS A 931 33.55 32.66 -9.65
N LEU A 932 32.43 31.97 -9.42
CA LEU A 932 31.26 32.51 -8.69
C LEU A 932 31.60 32.81 -7.22
N TRP A 933 32.35 31.93 -6.54
CA TRP A 933 32.94 32.20 -5.23
C TRP A 933 34.05 33.26 -5.31
N GLY A 934 34.84 33.30 -6.39
CA GLY A 934 35.85 34.34 -6.63
C GLY A 934 35.25 35.75 -6.60
N ALA A 935 34.08 35.93 -7.23
CA ALA A 935 33.35 37.18 -7.23
C ALA A 935 32.75 37.53 -5.84
N ALA A 936 31.92 36.67 -5.24
CA ALA A 936 31.11 37.02 -4.06
C ALA A 936 31.16 36.06 -2.86
N GLY A 937 31.83 34.91 -3.00
CA GLY A 937 31.98 33.92 -1.94
C GLY A 937 32.84 34.41 -0.76
N ARG A 938 32.64 33.76 0.39
CA ARG A 938 33.38 34.00 1.64
C ARG A 938 34.09 32.73 2.08
N VAL A 939 35.39 32.87 2.34
CA VAL A 939 36.23 31.86 3.00
C VAL A 939 36.81 32.54 4.23
N GLU A 940 36.33 32.13 5.40
CA GLU A 940 36.69 32.69 6.70
C GLU A 940 37.53 31.64 7.45
N VAL A 941 38.80 31.95 7.70
CA VAL A 941 39.71 31.08 8.48
C VAL A 941 39.44 31.30 9.96
N GLY A 942 39.21 30.23 10.70
CA GLY A 942 38.92 30.29 12.13
C GLY A 942 40.15 30.70 12.96
N GLU A 943 40.03 31.77 13.74
CA GLU A 943 41.00 32.11 14.78
C GLU A 943 40.81 31.21 16.01
N SER A 944 41.86 31.06 16.82
CA SER A 944 42.00 30.12 17.94
C SER A 944 40.70 29.75 18.67
N GLY A 945 40.16 28.57 18.36
CA GLY A 945 38.97 27.99 19.00
C GLY A 945 37.66 28.12 18.21
N ARG A 946 37.62 28.87 17.09
CA ARG A 946 36.46 28.90 16.18
C ARG A 946 36.70 28.00 14.96
N PRO A 947 35.69 27.26 14.47
CA PRO A 947 35.78 26.60 13.18
C PRO A 947 35.86 27.65 12.05
N GLY A 948 36.58 27.32 10.98
CA GLY A 948 36.50 28.07 9.73
C GLY A 948 35.17 27.82 9.01
N ARG A 949 34.87 28.65 8.00
CA ARG A 949 33.56 28.66 7.35
C ARG A 949 33.65 29.04 5.88
N ILE A 950 32.92 28.31 5.03
CA ILE A 950 32.73 28.63 3.61
C ILE A 950 31.26 28.97 3.39
N SER A 951 30.98 30.15 2.82
CA SER A 951 29.60 30.58 2.57
C SER A 951 29.48 31.49 1.34
N TYR A 952 28.29 31.50 0.74
CA TYR A 952 27.94 32.30 -0.43
C TYR A 952 26.72 33.19 -0.09
N PRO A 953 26.93 34.51 0.14
CA PRO A 953 25.85 35.45 0.41
C PRO A 953 25.22 36.00 -0.87
N THR A 954 23.89 36.00 -0.96
CA THR A 954 23.15 36.49 -2.14
C THR A 954 21.79 37.14 -1.76
N PRO A 955 21.32 38.16 -2.50
CA PRO A 955 19.96 38.69 -2.35
C PRO A 955 18.87 37.79 -2.96
N SER A 956 19.23 36.82 -3.81
CA SER A 956 18.28 35.89 -4.43
C SER A 956 18.27 34.54 -3.71
N ARG A 957 17.07 34.13 -3.25
CA ARG A 957 16.84 32.77 -2.75
C ARG A 957 17.07 31.74 -3.85
N ARG A 958 16.61 32.01 -5.08
CA ARG A 958 16.71 31.09 -6.22
C ARG A 958 18.16 30.80 -6.58
N LEU A 959 19.02 31.82 -6.63
CA LEU A 959 20.45 31.66 -6.88
C LEU A 959 21.13 30.82 -5.78
N ALA A 960 20.71 30.94 -4.52
CA ALA A 960 21.23 30.11 -3.43
C ALA A 960 20.79 28.63 -3.54
N GLU A 961 19.52 28.38 -3.91
CA GLU A 961 19.01 27.03 -4.17
C GLU A 961 19.70 26.39 -5.39
N ASP A 962 19.87 27.14 -6.47
CA ASP A 962 20.56 26.70 -7.69
C ASP A 962 22.04 26.36 -7.44
N VAL A 963 22.76 27.19 -6.67
CA VAL A 963 24.15 26.93 -6.29
C VAL A 963 24.25 25.72 -5.35
N SER A 964 23.31 25.54 -4.43
CA SER A 964 23.24 24.33 -3.59
C SER A 964 23.05 23.07 -4.45
N ARG A 965 22.18 23.13 -5.47
CA ARG A 965 21.98 22.03 -6.45
C ARG A 965 23.24 21.73 -7.27
N LEU A 966 24.07 22.73 -7.59
CA LEU A 966 25.38 22.51 -8.23
C LEU A 966 26.42 21.89 -7.28
N LEU A 967 26.44 22.24 -5.99
CA LEU A 967 27.32 21.61 -4.99
C LEU A 967 27.04 20.11 -4.82
N LEU A 968 25.79 19.66 -5.00
CA LEU A 968 25.43 18.23 -4.94
C LEU A 968 26.09 17.39 -6.06
N ARG A 969 26.60 17.98 -7.15
CA ARG A 969 27.44 17.27 -8.16
C ARG A 969 28.80 16.80 -7.60
N TYR A 970 29.13 17.21 -6.38
CA TYR A 970 30.34 16.86 -5.63
C TYR A 970 30.01 16.16 -4.29
N GLY A 971 28.73 15.85 -4.06
CA GLY A 971 28.24 15.34 -2.77
C GLY A 971 28.34 16.35 -1.62
N ILE A 972 28.41 17.65 -1.92
CA ILE A 972 28.58 18.73 -0.93
C ILE A 972 27.20 19.29 -0.55
N THR A 973 26.89 19.28 0.75
CA THR A 973 25.58 19.69 1.29
C THR A 973 25.59 21.15 1.76
N GLY A 974 24.94 22.03 0.99
CA GLY A 974 24.76 23.42 1.35
C GLY A 974 23.52 23.68 2.22
N ARG A 975 23.69 24.35 3.37
CA ARG A 975 22.60 24.81 4.24
C ARG A 975 22.21 26.25 3.93
N LEU A 976 20.96 26.48 3.53
CA LEU A 976 20.43 27.80 3.24
C LEU A 976 19.96 28.51 4.51
N LEU A 977 20.59 29.63 4.85
CA LEU A 977 20.27 30.46 6.01
C LEU A 977 19.67 31.80 5.57
N GLU A 978 18.47 32.11 6.05
CA GLU A 978 17.83 33.41 5.83
C GLU A 978 18.23 34.40 6.94
N ARG A 979 18.68 35.60 6.56
CA ARG A 979 19.08 36.67 7.48
C ARG A 979 18.42 37.99 7.11
N ARG A 980 17.70 38.59 8.06
CA ARG A 980 17.26 39.98 7.95
C ARG A 980 18.49 40.89 7.95
N SER A 981 18.62 41.76 6.95
CA SER A 981 19.71 42.72 6.88
C SER A 981 19.39 44.01 7.66
N ALA A 982 20.42 44.78 8.02
CA ALA A 982 20.25 46.12 8.61
C ALA A 982 19.99 47.22 7.55
N GLY A 983 19.94 46.84 6.26
CA GLY A 983 19.52 47.70 5.14
C GLY A 983 18.32 47.11 4.42
N PRO A 984 17.81 47.77 3.37
CA PRO A 984 16.62 47.32 2.64
C PRO A 984 16.88 46.00 1.90
N GLY A 985 16.35 44.91 2.44
CA GLY A 985 16.32 43.60 1.78
C GLY A 985 16.58 42.41 2.72
N GLN A 986 15.85 41.32 2.46
CA GLN A 986 16.21 39.99 2.94
C GLN A 986 17.58 39.60 2.34
N ARG A 987 18.41 38.83 3.06
CA ARG A 987 19.62 38.23 2.49
C ARG A 987 19.67 36.75 2.80
N TYR A 988 20.01 35.98 1.77
CA TYR A 988 20.22 34.54 1.87
C TYR A 988 21.72 34.28 1.95
N VAL A 989 22.11 33.31 2.77
CA VAL A 989 23.48 32.85 2.91
C VAL A 989 23.46 31.33 2.77
N LEU A 990 23.94 30.83 1.64
CA LEU A 990 24.26 29.41 1.51
C LEU A 990 25.54 29.15 2.30
N ASP A 991 25.53 28.16 3.16
CA ASP A 991 26.63 27.83 4.07
C ASP A 991 27.06 26.38 3.83
N ILE A 992 28.35 26.07 3.94
CA ILE A 992 28.85 24.69 3.94
C ILE A 992 29.27 24.40 5.39
N PRO A 993 28.38 23.83 6.23
CA PRO A 993 28.62 23.73 7.67
C PRO A 993 29.53 22.56 8.06
N ASP A 994 29.48 21.46 7.30
CA ASP A 994 30.27 20.27 7.59
C ASP A 994 31.76 20.46 7.26
N ARG A 995 32.63 19.73 7.98
CA ARG A 995 34.08 19.80 7.83
C ARG A 995 34.57 19.09 6.56
N ASP A 996 34.05 17.91 6.28
CA ASP A 996 34.56 17.08 5.20
C ASP A 996 34.02 17.58 3.85
N ASP A 997 32.80 18.12 3.82
CA ASP A 997 32.27 18.91 2.70
C ASP A 997 33.04 20.21 2.46
N GLN A 998 33.50 20.91 3.51
CA GLN A 998 34.43 22.04 3.33
C GLN A 998 35.79 21.58 2.75
N VAL A 999 36.31 20.42 3.17
CA VAL A 999 37.55 19.85 2.60
C VAL A 999 37.35 19.45 1.13
N ARG A 1000 36.21 18.83 0.76
CA ARG A 1000 35.84 18.55 -0.64
C ARG A 1000 35.78 19.84 -1.47
N PHE A 1001 35.08 20.86 -0.97
CA PHE A 1001 34.98 22.16 -1.65
C PHE A 1001 36.38 22.75 -1.91
N LEU A 1002 37.26 22.76 -0.90
CA LEU A 1002 38.60 23.35 -1.01
C LEU A 1002 39.54 22.57 -1.93
N ARG A 1003 39.33 21.25 -2.10
CA ARG A 1003 40.17 20.38 -2.94
C ARG A 1003 39.68 20.28 -4.39
N GLU A 1004 38.39 20.10 -4.63
CA GLU A 1004 37.83 19.93 -5.99
C GLU A 1004 37.45 21.26 -6.65
N ILE A 1005 36.88 22.20 -5.89
CA ILE A 1005 36.34 23.45 -6.44
C ILE A 1005 37.33 24.60 -6.23
N GLY A 1006 37.63 24.96 -4.99
CA GLY A 1006 38.46 26.12 -4.65
C GLY A 1006 37.79 27.46 -4.97
N VAL A 1007 38.58 28.54 -5.01
CA VAL A 1007 38.10 29.91 -5.24
C VAL A 1007 39.12 30.66 -6.11
N HIS A 1008 38.65 31.39 -7.13
CA HIS A 1008 39.50 32.24 -7.99
C HIS A 1008 39.90 33.56 -7.30
N GLY A 1009 40.94 34.22 -7.80
CA GLY A 1009 41.42 35.51 -7.33
C GLY A 1009 42.31 35.46 -6.08
N GLU A 1010 42.60 36.63 -5.52
CA GLU A 1010 43.38 36.82 -4.28
C GLU A 1010 42.87 35.98 -3.09
N ARG A 1011 41.59 35.61 -3.14
CA ARG A 1011 40.88 34.79 -2.15
C ARG A 1011 41.36 33.34 -2.12
N SER A 1012 41.97 32.84 -3.19
CA SER A 1012 42.62 31.53 -3.28
C SER A 1012 43.61 31.28 -2.12
N GLY A 1013 44.41 32.29 -1.76
CA GLY A 1013 45.37 32.23 -0.65
C GLY A 1013 44.77 32.02 0.74
N ARG A 1014 43.45 32.22 0.91
CA ARG A 1014 42.71 31.86 2.14
C ARG A 1014 42.29 30.39 2.15
N CYS A 1015 42.06 29.79 0.99
CA CYS A 1015 41.62 28.41 0.85
C CYS A 1015 42.69 27.44 1.38
N ALA A 1016 43.95 27.64 0.99
CA ALA A 1016 45.07 26.84 1.51
C ALA A 1016 45.24 26.95 3.04
N ARG A 1017 45.03 28.15 3.61
CA ARG A 1017 45.10 28.38 5.07
C ARG A 1017 43.94 27.71 5.81
N LEU A 1018 42.72 27.74 5.25
CA LEU A 1018 41.59 27.01 5.81
C LEU A 1018 41.80 25.50 5.73
N LEU A 1019 42.22 24.97 4.57
CA LEU A 1019 42.48 23.54 4.37
C LEU A 1019 43.52 23.02 5.39
N ALA A 1020 44.67 23.69 5.54
CA ALA A 1020 45.70 23.34 6.53
C ALA A 1020 45.26 23.53 8.00
N THR A 1021 44.12 24.17 8.24
CA THR A 1021 43.47 24.25 9.57
C THR A 1021 42.49 23.10 9.77
N LEU A 1022 41.68 22.76 8.75
CA LEU A 1022 40.71 21.66 8.78
C LEU A 1022 41.36 20.26 8.77
N GLU A 1023 42.51 20.11 8.09
CA GLU A 1023 43.25 18.84 7.99
C GLU A 1023 43.93 18.42 9.30
N ARG A 1024 43.97 19.29 10.31
CA ARG A 1024 44.40 18.91 11.67
C ARG A 1024 43.36 17.96 12.30
N PRO A 1025 43.79 16.96 13.10
CA PRO A 1025 42.85 16.05 13.76
C PRO A 1025 41.98 16.83 14.76
N PRO A 1026 40.64 16.74 14.69
CA PRO A 1026 39.74 17.43 15.62
C PRO A 1026 39.76 16.76 17.00
N GLY A 1027 39.73 17.57 18.06
CA GLY A 1027 39.56 17.11 19.44
C GLY A 1027 38.10 16.79 19.81
N GLY A 1028 37.35 16.16 18.89
CA GLY A 1028 35.93 15.88 19.04
C GLY A 1028 35.40 15.04 17.87
N ALA A 1029 34.33 14.26 18.12
CA ALA A 1029 33.78 13.32 17.15
C ALA A 1029 33.13 14.01 15.93
N PRO A 1030 33.12 13.36 14.74
CA PRO A 1030 32.33 13.80 13.60
C PRO A 1030 30.83 13.74 13.91
N VAL A 1031 30.05 14.72 13.43
CA VAL A 1031 28.58 14.74 13.57
C VAL A 1031 27.94 13.97 12.41
N ASP A 1032 28.27 12.68 12.33
CA ASP A 1032 27.79 11.81 11.24
C ASP A 1032 26.35 11.31 11.51
N ALA A 1033 25.49 11.36 10.50
CA ALA A 1033 24.05 11.52 10.69
C ALA A 1033 23.27 10.18 10.78
N VAL A 1034 23.56 9.36 11.79
CA VAL A 1034 22.84 8.09 12.06
C VAL A 1034 22.25 8.06 13.48
N PRO A 1035 20.96 7.70 13.66
CA PRO A 1035 20.32 7.69 14.99
C PRO A 1035 21.00 6.77 16.01
N ALA A 1036 20.95 7.18 17.29
CA ALA A 1036 21.53 6.44 18.41
C ALA A 1036 21.01 5.00 18.57
N ARG A 1037 19.85 4.68 17.98
CA ARG A 1037 19.23 3.34 17.95
C ARG A 1037 20.07 2.32 17.18
N VAL A 1038 20.65 2.72 16.04
CA VAL A 1038 21.59 1.87 15.27
C VAL A 1038 22.86 1.62 16.11
N TRP A 1039 23.36 2.67 16.75
CA TRP A 1039 24.49 2.58 17.67
C TRP A 1039 24.19 1.80 18.97
N SER A 1040 22.94 1.52 19.33
CA SER A 1040 22.63 0.54 20.40
C SER A 1040 22.71 -0.90 19.89
N THR A 1041 22.28 -1.19 18.66
CA THR A 1041 22.45 -2.52 18.05
C THR A 1041 23.93 -2.85 17.88
N VAL A 1042 24.72 -1.93 17.29
CA VAL A 1042 26.17 -2.09 17.13
C VAL A 1042 26.90 -2.27 18.47
N ARG A 1043 26.45 -1.58 19.54
CA ARG A 1043 27.02 -1.75 20.90
C ARG A 1043 26.55 -3.03 21.62
N ALA A 1044 25.41 -3.60 21.25
CA ALA A 1044 24.95 -4.88 21.80
C ALA A 1044 25.75 -6.07 21.27
N VAL A 1045 26.30 -5.97 20.05
CA VAL A 1045 27.09 -7.04 19.40
C VAL A 1045 28.60 -6.90 19.64
N LEU A 1046 29.15 -5.67 19.74
CA LEU A 1046 30.57 -5.43 20.01
C LEU A 1046 30.98 -5.60 21.49
N ALA A 1047 30.41 -6.58 22.19
CA ALA A 1047 30.61 -6.82 23.62
C ALA A 1047 31.82 -7.75 23.92
N ASP A 1048 33.01 -7.43 23.39
CA ASP A 1048 34.28 -8.09 23.73
C ASP A 1048 35.29 -7.05 24.26
N PRO A 1049 35.75 -7.14 25.53
CA PRO A 1049 36.50 -6.06 26.19
C PRO A 1049 38.00 -6.04 25.79
N GLY A 1050 38.29 -5.62 24.55
CA GLY A 1050 39.58 -5.89 23.91
C GLY A 1050 40.41 -4.73 23.33
N ASP A 1051 39.92 -3.48 23.20
CA ASP A 1051 40.79 -2.38 22.73
C ASP A 1051 40.35 -0.96 23.15
N GLY A 1052 41.32 -0.04 23.28
CA GLY A 1052 41.20 1.26 23.94
C GLY A 1052 40.68 2.42 23.09
N ALA A 1053 39.89 2.17 22.04
CA ALA A 1053 39.39 3.20 21.12
C ALA A 1053 37.86 3.14 20.96
N GLY A 1054 37.17 4.21 21.40
CA GLY A 1054 35.71 4.30 21.39
C GLY A 1054 35.08 4.21 19.99
N PRO A 1055 33.85 3.67 19.85
CA PRO A 1055 33.22 3.39 18.56
C PRO A 1055 32.94 4.64 17.71
N GLU A 1056 32.86 5.82 18.32
CA GLU A 1056 32.60 7.13 17.71
C GLU A 1056 33.75 7.67 16.82
N SER A 1057 34.69 6.80 16.44
CA SER A 1057 35.92 7.10 15.70
C SER A 1057 36.11 6.31 14.39
N LYS A 1058 35.14 5.45 14.02
CA LYS A 1058 35.22 4.57 12.83
C LYS A 1058 34.02 4.83 11.92
N SER A 1059 34.27 4.98 10.61
CA SER A 1059 33.19 5.22 9.62
C SER A 1059 32.37 3.96 9.35
N LEU A 1060 31.08 4.13 9.02
CA LEU A 1060 30.11 3.05 8.81
C LEU A 1060 30.55 2.01 7.75
N ALA A 1061 31.22 2.43 6.67
CA ALA A 1061 31.75 1.52 5.66
C ALA A 1061 32.80 0.52 6.21
N ARG A 1062 33.46 0.84 7.33
CA ARG A 1062 34.38 -0.06 8.06
C ARG A 1062 33.69 -0.92 9.12
N ILE A 1063 32.40 -0.69 9.35
CA ILE A 1063 31.54 -1.46 10.28
C ILE A 1063 30.72 -2.46 9.46
N ALA A 1064 30.08 -2.03 8.37
CA ALA A 1064 29.34 -2.92 7.46
C ALA A 1064 30.19 -4.09 6.95
N ALA A 1065 31.43 -3.80 6.52
CA ALA A 1065 32.41 -4.80 6.05
C ALA A 1065 32.92 -5.79 7.13
N VAL A 1066 32.41 -5.74 8.36
CA VAL A 1066 32.72 -6.66 9.46
C VAL A 1066 31.50 -7.50 9.88
N PHE A 1067 30.27 -7.10 9.50
CA PHE A 1067 29.05 -7.67 10.08
C PHE A 1067 28.17 -8.52 9.13
N ASP A 1068 28.41 -8.48 7.82
CA ASP A 1068 27.72 -9.34 6.83
C ASP A 1068 26.17 -9.25 6.92
N ASP A 1069 25.68 -8.07 7.29
CA ASP A 1069 24.27 -7.74 7.57
C ASP A 1069 23.73 -6.82 6.47
N ALA A 1070 22.71 -7.30 5.75
CA ALA A 1070 22.19 -6.67 4.55
C ALA A 1070 21.56 -5.28 4.79
N ASP A 1071 20.95 -5.06 5.95
CA ASP A 1071 20.32 -3.76 6.28
C ASP A 1071 21.38 -2.69 6.59
N LEU A 1072 22.51 -3.10 7.17
CA LEU A 1072 23.65 -2.22 7.44
C LEU A 1072 24.40 -1.81 6.17
N ASP A 1073 24.57 -2.70 5.19
CA ASP A 1073 25.24 -2.38 3.92
C ASP A 1073 24.36 -1.47 3.02
N LEU A 1074 23.04 -1.69 3.02
CA LEU A 1074 22.04 -0.80 2.41
C LEU A 1074 22.15 0.64 2.95
N HIS A 1075 22.35 0.78 4.27
CA HIS A 1075 22.53 2.08 4.91
C HIS A 1075 23.92 2.71 4.72
N ALA A 1076 24.95 1.91 4.43
CA ALA A 1076 26.31 2.39 4.19
C ALA A 1076 26.57 2.90 2.76
N THR A 1077 25.77 2.50 1.76
CA THR A 1077 26.08 2.67 0.32
C THR A 1077 25.05 3.44 -0.52
N ASN A 1078 23.99 3.99 0.09
CA ASN A 1078 22.91 4.72 -0.61
C ASN A 1078 23.23 6.19 -0.96
N ASP A 1079 22.44 6.75 -1.89
CA ASP A 1079 22.55 8.14 -2.37
C ASP A 1079 21.74 9.16 -1.55
N VAL A 1080 21.23 8.76 -0.37
CA VAL A 1080 20.28 9.54 0.43
C VAL A 1080 20.96 10.22 1.62
N TYR A 1081 20.54 11.46 1.90
CA TYR A 1081 20.83 12.21 3.11
C TYR A 1081 19.53 12.48 3.89
N TRP A 1082 19.55 12.17 5.18
CA TRP A 1082 18.38 12.20 6.07
C TRP A 1082 18.23 13.56 6.76
N ASP A 1083 17.57 14.48 6.05
CA ASP A 1083 17.37 15.88 6.44
C ASP A 1083 16.18 16.04 7.38
N GLU A 1084 16.24 17.00 8.30
CA GLU A 1084 15.33 17.10 9.45
C GLU A 1084 14.17 18.07 9.19
N VAL A 1085 12.94 17.69 9.55
CA VAL A 1085 11.74 18.52 9.42
C VAL A 1085 11.73 19.62 10.47
N VAL A 1086 11.80 20.88 10.04
CA VAL A 1086 11.88 22.06 10.92
C VAL A 1086 10.53 22.77 11.06
N SER A 1087 9.73 22.89 9.99
CA SER A 1087 8.36 23.42 10.07
C SER A 1087 7.42 22.74 9.09
N VAL A 1088 6.13 22.72 9.46
CA VAL A 1088 5.00 22.33 8.62
C VAL A 1088 3.93 23.43 8.76
N GLU A 1089 3.67 24.17 7.68
CA GLU A 1089 2.83 25.38 7.70
C GLU A 1089 1.65 25.22 6.72
N SER A 1090 0.39 25.33 7.18
CA SER A 1090 -0.77 25.22 6.28
C SER A 1090 -0.92 26.49 5.42
N LEU A 1091 -1.04 26.33 4.11
CA LEU A 1091 -1.12 27.42 3.12
C LEU A 1091 -2.54 27.69 2.61
N GLY A 1092 -3.55 27.07 3.23
CA GLY A 1092 -4.92 27.07 2.74
C GLY A 1092 -5.10 26.15 1.52
N GLU A 1093 -6.10 26.46 0.71
CA GLU A 1093 -6.42 25.70 -0.50
C GLU A 1093 -5.64 26.23 -1.71
N ARG A 1094 -5.12 25.30 -2.52
CA ARG A 1094 -4.36 25.59 -3.74
C ARG A 1094 -4.69 24.57 -4.83
N ALA A 1095 -4.51 24.96 -6.08
CA ALA A 1095 -4.49 24.01 -7.19
C ALA A 1095 -3.31 23.04 -7.01
N VAL A 1096 -3.59 21.74 -7.10
CA VAL A 1096 -2.61 20.67 -6.95
C VAL A 1096 -2.54 19.79 -8.19
N PHE A 1097 -1.41 19.12 -8.34
CA PHE A 1097 -0.96 18.42 -9.53
C PHE A 1097 -0.28 17.12 -9.11
N ASP A 1098 -0.20 16.20 -10.06
CA ASP A 1098 0.37 14.86 -9.88
C ASP A 1098 1.14 14.49 -11.16
N ALA A 1099 2.04 13.50 -11.08
CA ALA A 1099 2.95 13.19 -12.18
C ALA A 1099 3.32 11.70 -12.22
N THR A 1100 3.06 11.08 -13.38
CA THR A 1100 3.28 9.64 -13.60
C THR A 1100 4.74 9.36 -13.91
N VAL A 1101 5.40 8.50 -13.12
CA VAL A 1101 6.76 7.97 -13.40
C VAL A 1101 6.72 6.46 -13.63
N LEU A 1102 7.42 5.97 -14.66
CA LEU A 1102 7.47 4.55 -15.01
C LEU A 1102 8.52 3.76 -14.21
N GLY A 1103 8.14 2.57 -13.76
CA GLY A 1103 9.02 1.53 -13.23
C GLY A 1103 9.44 1.66 -11.77
N VAL A 1104 9.30 2.85 -11.16
CA VAL A 1104 9.45 3.07 -9.71
C VAL A 1104 8.41 4.08 -9.22
N HIS A 1105 7.99 3.97 -7.96
CA HIS A 1105 6.91 4.77 -7.39
C HIS A 1105 7.39 6.10 -6.77
N ASN A 1106 8.47 6.70 -7.27
CA ASN A 1106 9.04 7.95 -6.73
C ASN A 1106 9.77 8.81 -7.78
N PHE A 1107 10.06 10.06 -7.44
CA PHE A 1107 10.98 10.96 -8.15
C PHE A 1107 11.58 12.02 -7.21
N ILE A 1108 12.59 12.76 -7.68
CA ILE A 1108 13.20 13.88 -6.94
C ILE A 1108 12.58 15.22 -7.36
N ALA A 1109 11.95 15.91 -6.39
CA ALA A 1109 11.37 17.24 -6.57
C ALA A 1109 11.80 18.21 -5.45
N ASN A 1110 12.11 19.46 -5.77
CA ASN A 1110 12.68 20.48 -4.87
C ASN A 1110 13.92 20.01 -4.06
N GLY A 1111 14.62 18.95 -4.52
CA GLY A 1111 15.70 18.32 -3.76
C GLY A 1111 15.21 17.42 -2.60
N ILE A 1112 14.05 16.80 -2.74
CA ILE A 1112 13.42 15.87 -1.77
C ILE A 1112 12.87 14.66 -2.56
N ALA A 1113 12.89 13.46 -1.99
CA ALA A 1113 12.23 12.30 -2.59
C ALA A 1113 10.71 12.33 -2.35
N VAL A 1114 9.93 12.26 -3.42
CA VAL A 1114 8.46 12.29 -3.42
C VAL A 1114 7.88 11.06 -4.13
N HIS A 1115 6.69 10.62 -3.72
CA HIS A 1115 6.05 9.41 -4.24
C HIS A 1115 5.21 9.68 -5.50
N ASN A 1116 4.84 8.60 -6.20
CA ASN A 1116 3.97 8.58 -7.38
C ASN A 1116 2.53 8.13 -6.97
N SER A 1117 1.60 8.07 -7.92
CA SER A 1117 0.20 7.64 -7.67
C SER A 1117 -0.11 6.22 -8.16
N ILE A 1118 -1.23 5.66 -7.70
CA ILE A 1118 -1.48 4.21 -7.58
C ILE A 1118 -2.21 3.62 -8.80
N GLU A 1119 -2.93 4.44 -9.56
CA GLU A 1119 -3.80 4.04 -10.68
C GLU A 1119 -3.08 3.49 -11.93
N GLN A 1120 -1.76 3.32 -11.87
CA GLN A 1120 -0.90 3.22 -13.05
C GLN A 1120 -0.99 1.86 -13.76
N ASP A 1121 -0.93 0.76 -13.01
CA ASP A 1121 -0.92 -0.61 -13.53
C ASP A 1121 -2.26 -1.06 -14.13
N ALA A 1122 -3.37 -0.41 -13.78
CA ALA A 1122 -4.68 -0.64 -14.38
C ALA A 1122 -4.72 -0.23 -15.85
N ASP A 1123 -5.47 -0.98 -16.66
CA ASP A 1123 -5.79 -0.63 -18.06
C ASP A 1123 -7.15 0.07 -18.15
N VAL A 1124 -8.11 -0.37 -17.35
CA VAL A 1124 -9.45 0.21 -17.26
C VAL A 1124 -9.73 0.60 -15.81
N VAL A 1125 -10.37 1.76 -15.60
CA VAL A 1125 -10.87 2.20 -14.31
C VAL A 1125 -12.32 2.64 -14.46
N ILE A 1126 -13.20 2.01 -13.68
CA ILE A 1126 -14.63 2.32 -13.62
C ILE A 1126 -14.93 2.89 -12.23
N LEU A 1127 -15.44 4.13 -12.18
CA LEU A 1127 -15.86 4.78 -10.95
C LEU A 1127 -17.38 4.75 -10.86
N LEU A 1128 -17.91 4.32 -9.73
CA LEU A 1128 -19.33 4.20 -9.47
C LEU A 1128 -19.84 5.48 -8.81
N HIS A 1129 -20.78 6.14 -9.48
CA HIS A 1129 -21.42 7.38 -9.02
C HIS A 1129 -22.93 7.22 -8.91
N ARG A 1130 -23.55 7.98 -8.00
CA ARG A 1130 -25.00 8.08 -7.83
C ARG A 1130 -25.35 9.49 -7.41
N ASP A 1131 -26.12 10.21 -8.23
CA ASP A 1131 -26.56 11.57 -7.87
C ASP A 1131 -27.49 11.55 -6.65
N ASP A 1132 -28.36 10.53 -6.55
CA ASP A 1132 -29.34 10.38 -5.45
C ASP A 1132 -28.74 9.99 -4.08
N TYR A 1133 -27.45 9.65 -4.03
CA TYR A 1133 -26.69 9.53 -2.78
C TYR A 1133 -26.29 10.91 -2.21
N TYR A 1134 -26.19 11.93 -3.07
CA TYR A 1134 -25.72 13.27 -2.72
C TYR A 1134 -26.82 14.33 -2.72
N ASP A 1135 -27.79 14.21 -3.63
CA ASP A 1135 -28.96 15.09 -3.75
C ASP A 1135 -30.26 14.26 -3.75
N LYS A 1136 -31.05 14.43 -2.68
CA LYS A 1136 -32.29 13.68 -2.46
C LYS A 1136 -33.45 14.14 -3.33
N GLU A 1137 -33.38 15.34 -3.92
CA GLU A 1137 -34.36 15.85 -4.88
C GLU A 1137 -33.90 15.64 -6.34
N SER A 1138 -32.79 14.91 -6.54
CA SER A 1138 -32.28 14.57 -7.87
C SER A 1138 -33.35 13.88 -8.73
N PRO A 1139 -33.62 14.37 -9.96
CA PRO A 1139 -34.56 13.73 -10.88
C PRO A 1139 -34.08 12.37 -11.39
N ARG A 1140 -32.87 11.94 -11.01
CA ARG A 1140 -32.20 10.69 -11.39
C ARG A 1140 -32.24 9.63 -10.27
N ALA A 1141 -33.23 9.68 -9.39
CA ALA A 1141 -33.39 8.73 -8.30
C ALA A 1141 -33.51 7.28 -8.80
N GLY A 1142 -32.64 6.40 -8.32
CA GLY A 1142 -32.52 5.02 -8.79
C GLY A 1142 -31.60 4.83 -10.00
N GLU A 1143 -30.96 5.87 -10.55
CA GLU A 1143 -29.88 5.75 -11.52
C GLU A 1143 -28.50 5.67 -10.84
N ALA A 1144 -27.54 5.03 -11.51
CA ALA A 1144 -26.13 5.09 -11.19
C ALA A 1144 -25.30 5.31 -12.46
N ASP A 1145 -24.21 6.05 -12.35
CA ASP A 1145 -23.28 6.33 -13.43
C ASP A 1145 -22.02 5.48 -13.27
N PHE A 1146 -21.75 4.60 -14.24
CA PHE A 1146 -20.49 3.88 -14.39
C PHE A 1146 -19.55 4.75 -15.23
N ILE A 1147 -18.71 5.54 -14.56
CA ILE A 1147 -17.78 6.48 -15.19
C ILE A 1147 -16.50 5.72 -15.54
N VAL A 1148 -16.27 5.41 -16.82
CA VAL A 1148 -15.00 4.81 -17.30
C VAL A 1148 -13.93 5.91 -17.35
N ALA A 1149 -13.37 6.21 -16.18
CA ALA A 1149 -12.46 7.33 -15.96
C ALA A 1149 -11.04 7.11 -16.53
N LYS A 1150 -10.66 5.86 -16.82
CA LYS A 1150 -9.44 5.50 -17.56
C LYS A 1150 -9.73 4.31 -18.46
N HIS A 1151 -9.27 4.38 -19.71
CA HIS A 1151 -9.24 3.26 -20.64
C HIS A 1151 -7.94 3.37 -21.46
N ARG A 1152 -7.02 2.41 -21.33
CA ARG A 1152 -5.68 2.47 -21.92
C ARG A 1152 -5.68 2.32 -23.45
N ASN A 1153 -6.66 1.58 -24.00
CA ASN A 1153 -6.71 1.17 -25.41
C ASN A 1153 -7.96 1.68 -26.15
N GLY A 1154 -8.76 2.56 -25.56
CA GLY A 1154 -10.04 2.99 -26.12
C GLY A 1154 -10.63 4.23 -25.42
N PRO A 1155 -11.87 4.61 -25.77
CA PRO A 1155 -12.53 5.80 -25.23
C PRO A 1155 -12.91 5.67 -23.74
N THR A 1156 -12.99 6.82 -23.08
CA THR A 1156 -13.51 7.03 -21.73
C THR A 1156 -14.85 7.76 -21.82
N ASP A 1157 -15.90 7.23 -21.20
CA ASP A 1157 -17.23 7.84 -21.17
C ASP A 1157 -18.00 7.44 -19.88
N THR A 1158 -19.18 8.01 -19.65
CA THR A 1158 -20.09 7.59 -18.57
C THR A 1158 -21.25 6.77 -19.12
N VAL A 1159 -21.46 5.58 -18.57
CA VAL A 1159 -22.62 4.74 -18.86
C VAL A 1159 -23.60 4.79 -17.70
N THR A 1160 -24.82 5.25 -17.93
CA THR A 1160 -25.88 5.26 -16.92
C THR A 1160 -26.62 3.92 -16.89
N VAL A 1161 -26.87 3.41 -15.67
CA VAL A 1161 -27.54 2.14 -15.39
C VAL A 1161 -28.57 2.33 -14.26
N ALA A 1162 -29.61 1.50 -14.22
CA ALA A 1162 -30.59 1.50 -13.13
C ALA A 1162 -30.10 0.66 -11.93
N ALA A 1163 -30.10 1.26 -10.74
CA ALA A 1163 -29.56 0.71 -9.50
C ALA A 1163 -30.62 -0.04 -8.67
N GLN A 1164 -30.95 -1.26 -9.06
CA GLN A 1164 -31.94 -2.12 -8.39
C GLN A 1164 -31.33 -2.85 -7.15
N LEU A 1165 -30.75 -2.09 -6.22
CA LEU A 1165 -30.01 -2.64 -5.07
C LEU A 1165 -30.86 -3.51 -4.12
N HIS A 1166 -32.18 -3.33 -4.08
CA HIS A 1166 -33.09 -4.20 -3.35
C HIS A 1166 -33.17 -5.63 -3.94
N LEU A 1167 -32.82 -5.79 -5.22
CA LEU A 1167 -32.56 -7.07 -5.89
C LEU A 1167 -31.07 -7.43 -5.92
N SER A 1168 -30.19 -6.65 -5.27
CA SER A 1168 -28.72 -6.78 -5.32
C SER A 1168 -28.13 -6.73 -6.73
N ARG A 1169 -28.66 -5.87 -7.60
CA ARG A 1169 -28.18 -5.77 -8.99
C ARG A 1169 -28.26 -4.36 -9.57
N PHE A 1170 -27.51 -4.13 -10.63
CA PHE A 1170 -27.70 -3.07 -11.61
C PHE A 1170 -28.30 -3.65 -12.91
N VAL A 1171 -28.99 -2.81 -13.69
CA VAL A 1171 -29.50 -3.17 -15.03
C VAL A 1171 -29.30 -2.06 -16.04
N ASP A 1172 -29.13 -2.44 -17.29
CA ASP A 1172 -29.07 -1.55 -18.45
C ASP A 1172 -30.37 -0.73 -18.60
N MET A 1173 -30.24 0.58 -18.84
CA MET A 1173 -31.39 1.48 -19.06
C MET A 1173 -32.22 1.11 -20.29
N ALA A 1174 -31.65 0.40 -21.27
CA ALA A 1174 -32.38 -0.11 -22.44
C ALA A 1174 -33.29 -1.31 -22.14
N ILE A 1175 -33.33 -1.80 -20.89
CA ILE A 1175 -34.06 -3.01 -20.44
C ILE A 1175 -35.14 -2.68 -19.37
N VAL A 1176 -35.28 -1.40 -18.99
CA VAL A 1176 -36.20 -0.91 -17.93
C VAL A 1176 -37.57 -0.53 -18.48
#